data_AF-A0A6N8FHN5-F1
#
_entry.id   AF-A0A6N8FHN5-F1
#
_cell.length_a   1.000
_cell.length_b   1.000
_cell.length_c   1.000
_cell.angle_alpha   90.00
_cell.angle_beta   90.00
_cell.angle_gamma   90.00
#
_symmetry.space_group_name_H-M   'P 1'
#
loop_
_entity.id
_entity.type
_entity.pdbx_description
1 polymer ?
#
loop_
_entity_poly.entity_id
_entity_poly.type
_entity_poly.pdbx_seq_one_letter_code
_entity_poly.pdbx_strand_id
1 'polypeptide(L)'
;MSRRVKFFATNDLACGPNLRKSEKVIQEYEKGKEVNDINDIIELNNIKKYFDNKIYLLEWESEEIERYESFIKSSYSEIAIYIKSINEDNFQDYYCTVDKDYIDEYWELIDRFKAYESITKEFFKEFIINFKIPVYKLLKHKNIVRYYEEIIRECLLINPSSAEILLDHFEMEHISERAPIYIPKKLSTLDKERIIINYIEGNNPNLNYLQLISNIQSSKDKLDISPKTLLKAKRKAEELEAELFQNNSGVLMETSVLFTSSQEEEYKVKIENSSVTATYSKEWIEENKDYPTLLNNFIYLFGFVDFQMRSTHVSKLSNMGVFERYLLTSSKNAYKKGVAFEQMNSLSLLQLMGYYNVLFSIGIRLEEVIEWFFKHYLSSEFNAQNFKTTMPSSSSTILEKCTNIMPTMESVLKQFTLFVDEGYIDFELLEIRSEHLIYKNIPSLVEKKYAYGYGKEYGTATFLLFSDQSGLGYYERSKKSYGSFYELLSNEKLRWSEYPEHVHSRINWLIEHNYLSVDKEEFISISNKPLIIILKELYFNEVISYWKYPMSFRKIIDELEKKYIIEFENSLFSRPEQDYIDYFLNKSKFNNGLDLRNKYSHTQPFIQEDEQIHHQNYMTFLRIFVLLVIKINDDFCISEEITENRKKALD
;
A
#
# COMPACT_ATOMS: atom_id res chain seq x y z
N MET A 1 -16.09 -27.07 -18.03
CA MET A 1 -14.63 -27.18 -18.16
C MET A 1 -14.31 -27.53 -19.59
N SER A 2 -13.43 -26.76 -20.25
CA SER A 2 -13.00 -27.03 -21.64
C SER A 2 -12.47 -28.46 -21.80
N ARG A 3 -12.81 -29.11 -22.93
CA ARG A 3 -12.33 -30.46 -23.28
C ARG A 3 -10.87 -30.46 -23.71
N ARG A 4 -10.34 -29.32 -24.17
CA ARG A 4 -8.99 -29.16 -24.73
C ARG A 4 -7.97 -28.68 -23.67
N VAL A 5 -6.67 -28.80 -23.97
CA VAL A 5 -5.55 -28.43 -23.07
C VAL A 5 -5.34 -26.92 -23.05
N LYS A 6 -5.37 -26.31 -21.86
CA LYS A 6 -4.99 -24.90 -21.69
C LYS A 6 -3.75 -24.76 -20.83
N PHE A 7 -2.86 -23.84 -21.22
CA PHE A 7 -1.70 -23.48 -20.44
C PHE A 7 -2.09 -22.50 -19.32
N PHE A 8 -1.64 -22.78 -18.11
CA PHE A 8 -1.78 -21.91 -16.94
C PHE A 8 -0.40 -21.58 -16.37
N ALA A 9 -0.30 -20.52 -15.57
CA ALA A 9 0.96 -20.08 -14.97
C ALA A 9 1.59 -21.17 -14.08
N THR A 10 2.90 -21.07 -13.83
CA THR A 10 3.79 -22.11 -13.25
C THR A 10 3.43 -22.67 -11.87
N ASN A 11 2.35 -22.24 -11.22
CA ASN A 11 1.88 -22.75 -9.92
C ASN A 11 0.34 -22.84 -9.83
N ASP A 12 -0.35 -22.87 -10.97
CA ASP A 12 -1.81 -22.97 -10.99
C ASP A 12 -2.26 -24.40 -10.66
N LEU A 13 -3.28 -24.55 -9.81
CA LEU A 13 -3.86 -25.85 -9.47
C LEU A 13 -4.46 -26.56 -10.69
N ALA A 14 -4.76 -25.82 -11.77
CA ALA A 14 -5.22 -26.36 -13.03
C ALA A 14 -4.11 -27.05 -13.86
N CYS A 15 -2.82 -26.92 -13.51
CA CYS A 15 -1.72 -27.53 -14.26
C CYS A 15 -1.85 -29.06 -14.33
N GLY A 16 -2.04 -29.74 -13.19
CA GLY A 16 -2.14 -31.21 -13.13
C GLY A 16 -3.22 -31.81 -14.05
N PRO A 17 -4.49 -31.37 -13.95
CA PRO A 17 -5.54 -31.82 -14.86
C PRO A 17 -5.25 -31.55 -16.35
N ASN A 18 -4.58 -30.44 -16.69
CA ASN A 18 -4.23 -30.13 -18.08
C ASN A 18 -3.02 -30.94 -18.59
N LEU A 19 -2.07 -31.30 -17.72
CA LEU A 19 -0.97 -32.20 -18.08
C LEU A 19 -1.48 -33.61 -18.39
N ARG A 20 -2.42 -34.14 -17.61
CA ARG A 20 -3.08 -35.43 -17.92
C ARG A 20 -3.83 -35.40 -19.26
N LYS A 21 -4.40 -34.25 -19.63
CA LYS A 21 -5.00 -34.08 -20.97
C LYS A 21 -3.93 -34.00 -22.05
N SER A 22 -2.82 -33.30 -21.77
CA SER A 22 -1.68 -33.18 -22.69
C SER A 22 -1.14 -34.55 -23.09
N GLU A 23 -1.01 -35.46 -22.12
CA GLU A 23 -0.61 -36.85 -22.36
C GLU A 23 -1.51 -37.54 -23.39
N LYS A 24 -2.84 -37.45 -23.20
CA LYS A 24 -3.83 -38.06 -24.10
C LYS A 24 -3.72 -37.50 -25.50
N VAL A 25 -3.58 -36.18 -25.62
CA VAL A 25 -3.44 -35.51 -26.92
C VAL A 25 -2.17 -35.98 -27.62
N ILE A 26 -1.03 -36.00 -26.95
CA ILE A 26 0.24 -36.49 -27.52
C ILE A 26 0.09 -37.94 -28.03
N GLN A 27 -0.49 -38.83 -27.21
CA GLN A 27 -0.71 -40.22 -27.58
C GLN A 27 -1.64 -40.38 -28.79
N GLU A 28 -2.62 -39.48 -28.98
CA GLU A 28 -3.48 -39.49 -30.18
C GLU A 28 -2.69 -39.13 -31.45
N TYR A 29 -1.83 -38.12 -31.38
CA TYR A 29 -0.97 -37.72 -32.51
C TYR A 29 0.08 -38.79 -32.84
N GLU A 30 0.68 -39.42 -31.84
CA GLU A 30 1.59 -40.56 -32.06
C GLU A 30 0.89 -41.76 -32.72
N LYS A 31 -0.42 -41.91 -32.54
CA LYS A 31 -1.26 -42.92 -33.21
C LYS A 31 -1.72 -42.50 -34.61
N GLY A 32 -1.30 -41.33 -35.10
CA GLY A 32 -1.59 -40.86 -36.45
C GLY A 32 -2.79 -39.92 -36.57
N LYS A 33 -3.21 -39.24 -35.49
CA LYS A 33 -4.16 -38.12 -35.59
C LYS A 33 -3.52 -36.98 -36.39
N GLU A 34 -4.24 -36.47 -37.39
CA GLU A 34 -3.83 -35.29 -38.15
C GLU A 34 -4.42 -34.00 -37.53
N VAL A 35 -3.74 -32.87 -37.76
CA VAL A 35 -4.25 -31.54 -37.39
C VAL A 35 -5.43 -31.19 -38.32
N ASN A 36 -6.60 -30.92 -37.75
CA ASN A 36 -7.81 -30.62 -38.53
C ASN A 36 -8.13 -29.12 -38.56
N ASP A 37 -7.94 -28.43 -37.43
CA ASP A 37 -8.35 -27.04 -37.27
C ASP A 37 -7.31 -26.21 -36.50
N ILE A 38 -7.60 -24.93 -36.36
CA ILE A 38 -6.75 -24.00 -35.63
C ILE A 38 -6.72 -24.26 -34.12
N ASN A 39 -7.77 -24.88 -33.56
CA ASN A 39 -7.81 -25.21 -32.13
C ASN A 39 -6.84 -26.35 -31.81
N ASP A 40 -6.67 -27.32 -32.71
CA ASP A 40 -5.64 -28.37 -32.61
C ASP A 40 -4.23 -27.76 -32.55
N ILE A 41 -3.96 -26.74 -33.39
CA ILE A 41 -2.68 -26.01 -33.39
C ILE A 41 -2.45 -25.24 -32.08
N ILE A 42 -3.49 -24.54 -31.58
CA ILE A 42 -3.40 -23.82 -30.32
C ILE A 42 -3.21 -24.77 -29.14
N GLU A 43 -3.90 -25.92 -29.16
CA GLU A 43 -3.78 -26.97 -28.16
C GLU A 43 -2.35 -27.54 -28.10
N LEU A 44 -1.74 -27.86 -29.25
CA LEU A 44 -0.33 -28.27 -29.34
C LEU A 44 0.63 -27.18 -28.82
N ASN A 45 0.39 -25.90 -29.13
CA ASN A 45 1.21 -24.80 -28.59
C ASN A 45 1.06 -24.65 -27.07
N ASN A 46 -0.13 -24.89 -26.51
CA ASN A 46 -0.35 -24.87 -25.06
C ASN A 46 0.37 -26.03 -24.36
N ILE A 47 0.35 -27.23 -24.95
CA ILE A 47 1.15 -28.35 -24.46
C ILE A 47 2.63 -27.95 -24.47
N LYS A 48 3.13 -27.40 -25.60
CA LYS A 48 4.50 -26.94 -25.71
C LYS A 48 4.92 -25.97 -24.60
N LYS A 49 4.06 -25.03 -24.21
CA LYS A 49 4.35 -24.09 -23.11
C LYS A 49 4.60 -24.79 -21.78
N TYR A 50 3.91 -25.90 -21.46
CA TYR A 50 4.20 -26.66 -20.24
C TYR A 50 5.62 -27.22 -20.26
N PHE A 51 6.01 -27.85 -21.37
CA PHE A 51 7.35 -28.42 -21.55
C PHE A 51 8.45 -27.33 -21.57
N ASP A 52 8.21 -26.21 -22.25
CA ASP A 52 9.15 -25.07 -22.27
C ASP A 52 9.42 -24.50 -20.87
N ASN A 53 8.43 -24.59 -19.96
CA ASN A 53 8.54 -24.17 -18.57
C ASN A 53 8.97 -25.30 -17.62
N LYS A 54 9.32 -26.49 -18.15
CA LYS A 54 9.70 -27.69 -17.38
C LYS A 54 8.65 -28.11 -16.34
N ILE A 55 7.37 -27.96 -16.69
CA ILE A 55 6.25 -28.37 -15.85
C ILE A 55 5.79 -29.75 -16.32
N TYR A 56 5.95 -30.75 -15.47
CA TYR A 56 5.65 -32.14 -15.77
C TYR A 56 4.67 -32.74 -14.77
N LEU A 57 3.96 -33.79 -15.19
CA LEU A 57 3.16 -34.58 -14.27
C LEU A 57 4.12 -35.38 -13.36
N LEU A 58 3.89 -35.39 -12.05
CA LEU A 58 4.74 -36.13 -11.10
C LEU A 58 4.76 -37.65 -11.36
N GLU A 59 3.75 -38.16 -12.04
CA GLU A 59 3.62 -39.58 -12.39
C GLU A 59 4.42 -39.96 -13.64
N TRP A 60 4.97 -39.01 -14.41
CA TRP A 60 5.74 -39.30 -15.61
C TRP A 60 7.17 -39.68 -15.29
N GLU A 61 7.64 -40.77 -15.89
CA GLU A 61 9.04 -41.21 -15.81
C GLU A 61 9.95 -40.35 -16.72
N SER A 62 11.25 -40.34 -16.43
CA SER A 62 12.21 -39.52 -17.19
C SER A 62 12.23 -39.86 -18.69
N GLU A 63 12.09 -41.14 -19.05
CA GLU A 63 12.01 -41.60 -20.43
C GLU A 63 10.74 -41.11 -21.15
N GLU A 64 9.61 -41.01 -20.43
CA GLU A 64 8.35 -40.52 -20.98
C GLU A 64 8.43 -39.01 -21.27
N ILE A 65 9.05 -38.25 -20.34
CA ILE A 65 9.28 -36.82 -20.52
C ILE A 65 10.14 -36.57 -21.77
N GLU A 66 11.26 -37.28 -21.93
CA GLU A 66 12.14 -37.12 -23.10
C GLU A 66 11.41 -37.46 -24.41
N ARG A 67 10.60 -38.52 -24.43
CA ARG A 67 9.78 -38.89 -25.59
C ARG A 67 8.79 -37.79 -25.96
N TYR A 68 8.05 -37.28 -24.97
CA TYR A 68 7.07 -36.21 -25.19
C TYR A 68 7.74 -34.90 -25.62
N GLU A 69 8.88 -34.54 -25.05
CA GLU A 69 9.66 -33.38 -25.47
C GLU A 69 10.11 -33.50 -26.94
N SER A 70 10.58 -34.67 -27.35
CA SER A 70 10.97 -34.92 -28.73
C SER A 70 9.78 -34.79 -29.69
N PHE A 71 8.62 -35.35 -29.33
CA PHE A 71 7.39 -35.20 -30.10
C PHE A 71 7.00 -33.72 -30.27
N ILE A 72 6.88 -32.98 -29.17
CA ILE A 72 6.49 -31.57 -29.18
C ILE A 72 7.46 -30.70 -29.97
N LYS A 73 8.76 -31.00 -29.90
CA LYS A 73 9.77 -30.32 -30.70
C LYS A 73 9.58 -30.57 -32.20
N SER A 74 9.17 -31.77 -32.60
CA SER A 74 8.87 -32.11 -33.99
C SER A 74 7.58 -31.45 -34.50
N SER A 75 6.55 -31.34 -33.66
CA SER A 75 5.27 -30.67 -34.01
C SER A 75 5.40 -29.15 -34.15
N TYR A 76 6.48 -28.54 -33.65
CA TYR A 76 6.65 -27.09 -33.71
C TYR A 76 6.73 -26.55 -35.16
N SER A 77 7.34 -27.29 -36.09
CA SER A 77 7.35 -26.88 -37.49
C SER A 77 5.95 -26.87 -38.10
N GLU A 78 5.10 -27.81 -37.71
CA GLU A 78 3.72 -27.89 -38.18
C GLU A 78 2.90 -26.70 -37.69
N ILE A 79 3.00 -26.35 -36.39
CA ILE A 79 2.43 -25.12 -35.82
C ILE A 79 2.86 -23.89 -36.62
N ALA A 80 4.16 -23.77 -36.89
CA ALA A 80 4.71 -22.63 -37.60
C ALA A 80 4.20 -22.53 -39.05
N ILE A 81 4.10 -23.66 -39.76
CA ILE A 81 3.62 -23.70 -41.15
C ILE A 81 2.14 -23.33 -41.20
N TYR A 82 1.31 -23.92 -40.33
CA TYR A 82 -0.12 -23.67 -40.30
C TYR A 82 -0.41 -22.19 -40.03
N ILE A 83 0.19 -21.61 -38.99
CA ILE A 83 -0.05 -20.21 -38.65
C ILE A 83 0.44 -19.26 -39.75
N LYS A 84 1.55 -19.59 -40.43
CA LYS A 84 2.05 -18.78 -41.56
C LYS A 84 1.19 -18.88 -42.83
N SER A 85 0.36 -19.90 -42.98
CA SER A 85 -0.60 -20.00 -44.09
C SER A 85 -1.84 -19.11 -43.92
N ILE A 86 -1.98 -18.47 -42.76
CA ILE A 86 -3.08 -17.54 -42.51
C ILE A 86 -2.89 -16.28 -43.36
N ASN A 87 -3.94 -15.90 -44.09
CA ASN A 87 -4.02 -14.76 -44.99
C ASN A 87 -5.43 -14.17 -44.96
N GLU A 88 -5.70 -13.14 -45.76
CA GLU A 88 -7.00 -12.45 -45.75
C GLU A 88 -8.19 -13.35 -46.08
N ASP A 89 -8.01 -14.37 -46.94
CA ASP A 89 -9.08 -15.26 -47.38
C ASP A 89 -9.60 -16.16 -46.25
N ASN A 90 -8.75 -16.49 -45.27
CA ASN A 90 -9.08 -17.45 -44.21
C ASN A 90 -9.04 -16.88 -42.78
N PHE A 91 -8.48 -15.67 -42.58
CA PHE A 91 -8.29 -15.07 -41.26
C PHE A 91 -9.60 -14.96 -40.46
N GLN A 92 -10.67 -14.50 -41.13
CA GLN A 92 -11.97 -14.33 -40.50
C GLN A 92 -12.59 -15.66 -40.07
N ASP A 93 -12.55 -16.66 -40.94
CA ASP A 93 -13.13 -17.98 -40.68
C ASP A 93 -12.39 -18.70 -39.56
N TYR A 94 -11.05 -18.58 -39.54
CA TYR A 94 -10.26 -19.08 -38.43
C TYR A 94 -10.60 -18.40 -37.12
N TYR A 95 -10.71 -17.06 -37.08
CA TYR A 95 -11.12 -16.39 -35.86
C TYR A 95 -12.51 -16.82 -35.36
N CYS A 96 -13.47 -17.07 -36.27
CA CYS A 96 -14.81 -17.54 -35.91
C CYS A 96 -14.83 -18.97 -35.34
N THR A 97 -13.86 -19.81 -35.72
CA THR A 97 -13.76 -21.21 -35.31
C THR A 97 -12.92 -21.42 -34.06
N VAL A 98 -12.08 -20.45 -33.67
CA VAL A 98 -11.30 -20.50 -32.44
C VAL A 98 -12.21 -20.58 -31.21
N ASP A 99 -11.93 -21.54 -30.34
CA ASP A 99 -12.58 -21.68 -29.04
C ASP A 99 -12.42 -20.40 -28.22
N LYS A 100 -13.48 -19.98 -27.52
CA LYS A 100 -13.46 -18.73 -26.72
C LYS A 100 -12.31 -18.66 -25.72
N ASP A 101 -11.92 -19.82 -25.17
CA ASP A 101 -10.83 -19.95 -24.20
C ASP A 101 -9.43 -19.81 -24.83
N TYR A 102 -9.33 -19.83 -26.17
CA TYR A 102 -8.09 -19.81 -26.95
C TYR A 102 -7.86 -18.52 -27.74
N ILE A 103 -8.76 -17.53 -27.63
CA ILE A 103 -8.64 -16.27 -28.37
C ILE A 103 -7.32 -15.54 -28.05
N ASP A 104 -6.85 -15.60 -26.80
CA ASP A 104 -5.62 -14.91 -26.42
C ASP A 104 -4.39 -15.62 -27.02
N GLU A 105 -4.39 -16.95 -27.03
CA GLU A 105 -3.37 -17.78 -27.66
C GLU A 105 -3.36 -17.67 -29.19
N TYR A 106 -4.54 -17.48 -29.82
CA TYR A 106 -4.65 -17.20 -31.25
C TYR A 106 -3.84 -15.94 -31.62
N TRP A 107 -4.10 -14.82 -30.92
CA TRP A 107 -3.38 -13.58 -31.18
C TRP A 107 -1.89 -13.69 -30.85
N GLU A 108 -1.53 -14.47 -29.82
CA GLU A 108 -0.13 -14.75 -29.51
C GLU A 108 0.59 -15.46 -30.66
N LEU A 109 -0.05 -16.45 -31.29
CA LEU A 109 0.51 -17.17 -32.43
C LEU A 109 0.62 -16.27 -33.67
N ILE A 110 -0.42 -15.48 -33.97
CA ILE A 110 -0.40 -14.51 -35.08
C ILE A 110 0.76 -13.51 -34.94
N ASP A 111 0.97 -12.98 -33.73
CA ASP A 111 2.07 -12.04 -33.44
C ASP A 111 3.43 -12.73 -33.53
N ARG A 112 3.57 -13.91 -32.89
CA ARG A 112 4.83 -14.66 -32.80
C ARG A 112 5.34 -15.10 -34.18
N PHE A 113 4.45 -15.60 -35.03
CA PHE A 113 4.79 -16.10 -36.37
C PHE A 113 4.65 -15.06 -37.48
N LYS A 114 4.27 -13.82 -37.12
CA LYS A 114 4.11 -12.70 -38.05
C LYS A 114 3.08 -12.90 -39.15
N ALA A 115 2.06 -13.72 -38.89
CA ALA A 115 0.98 -13.95 -39.86
C ALA A 115 0.22 -12.66 -40.21
N TYR A 116 0.27 -11.65 -39.33
CA TYR A 116 -0.28 -10.32 -39.58
C TYR A 116 0.36 -9.60 -40.79
N GLU A 117 1.57 -9.96 -41.22
CA GLU A 117 2.21 -9.34 -42.39
C GLU A 117 1.48 -9.67 -43.71
N SER A 118 0.72 -10.77 -43.73
CA SER A 118 -0.11 -11.20 -44.86
C SER A 118 -1.49 -10.55 -44.91
N ILE A 119 -1.79 -9.62 -43.99
CA ILE A 119 -3.10 -9.00 -43.83
C ILE A 119 -2.97 -7.48 -44.02
N THR A 120 -3.71 -6.93 -44.97
CA THR A 120 -3.74 -5.50 -45.26
C THR A 120 -4.33 -4.70 -44.10
N LYS A 121 -4.00 -3.41 -44.07
CA LYS A 121 -4.46 -2.50 -43.02
C LYS A 121 -5.96 -2.25 -43.12
N GLU A 122 -6.47 -2.18 -44.33
CA GLU A 122 -7.87 -1.95 -44.67
C GLU A 122 -8.73 -3.12 -44.19
N PHE A 123 -8.36 -4.35 -44.56
CA PHE A 123 -9.04 -5.55 -44.10
C PHE A 123 -9.01 -5.68 -42.57
N PHE A 124 -7.84 -5.47 -41.95
CA PHE A 124 -7.70 -5.58 -40.50
C PHE A 124 -8.58 -4.56 -39.74
N LYS A 125 -8.69 -3.33 -40.26
CA LYS A 125 -9.56 -2.29 -39.68
C LYS A 125 -11.03 -2.70 -39.73
N GLU A 126 -11.51 -3.15 -40.89
CA GLU A 126 -12.88 -3.64 -41.05
C GLU A 126 -13.17 -4.84 -40.14
N PHE A 127 -12.22 -5.78 -40.08
CA PHE A 127 -12.31 -6.95 -39.22
C PHE A 127 -12.48 -6.57 -37.74
N ILE A 128 -11.65 -5.67 -37.20
CA ILE A 128 -11.74 -5.26 -35.78
C ILE A 128 -13.12 -4.65 -35.48
N ILE A 129 -13.62 -3.79 -36.36
CA ILE A 129 -14.88 -3.07 -36.18
C ILE A 129 -16.05 -4.05 -36.25
N ASN A 130 -16.09 -4.90 -37.27
CA ASN A 130 -17.18 -5.85 -37.52
C ASN A 130 -17.29 -6.89 -36.40
N PHE A 131 -16.15 -7.42 -35.96
CA PHE A 131 -16.10 -8.42 -34.88
C PHE A 131 -16.06 -7.82 -33.47
N LYS A 132 -16.05 -6.48 -33.35
CA LYS A 132 -15.98 -5.75 -32.08
C LYS A 132 -14.86 -6.27 -31.18
N ILE A 133 -13.67 -6.46 -31.78
CA ILE A 133 -12.52 -7.02 -31.08
C ILE A 133 -12.12 -6.09 -29.93
N PRO A 134 -12.06 -6.57 -28.67
CA PRO A 134 -11.62 -5.73 -27.57
C PRO A 134 -10.17 -5.28 -27.77
N VAL A 135 -9.96 -3.97 -27.87
CA VAL A 135 -8.64 -3.37 -28.15
C VAL A 135 -7.58 -3.85 -27.16
N TYR A 136 -7.94 -4.03 -25.89
CA TYR A 136 -7.05 -4.56 -24.85
C TYR A 136 -6.41 -5.91 -25.23
N LYS A 137 -7.11 -6.78 -25.95
CA LYS A 137 -6.54 -8.06 -26.41
C LYS A 137 -5.39 -7.84 -27.39
N LEU A 138 -5.55 -6.91 -28.32
CA LEU A 138 -4.52 -6.56 -29.30
C LEU A 138 -3.30 -5.90 -28.65
N LEU A 139 -3.52 -5.07 -27.62
CA LEU A 139 -2.43 -4.37 -26.93
C LEU A 139 -1.45 -5.32 -26.22
N LYS A 140 -1.80 -6.58 -25.98
CA LYS A 140 -0.87 -7.59 -25.43
C LYS A 140 0.23 -7.99 -26.43
N HIS A 141 0.09 -7.65 -27.71
CA HIS A 141 0.92 -8.16 -28.81
C HIS A 141 1.74 -7.05 -29.48
N LYS A 142 3.04 -7.00 -29.15
CA LYS A 142 3.94 -5.90 -29.52
C LYS A 142 4.05 -5.66 -31.02
N ASN A 143 4.11 -6.72 -31.82
CA ASN A 143 4.38 -6.60 -33.26
C ASN A 143 3.12 -6.20 -34.01
N ILE A 144 1.97 -6.78 -33.65
CA ILE A 144 0.64 -6.36 -34.12
C ILE A 144 0.42 -4.87 -33.82
N VAL A 145 0.70 -4.42 -32.59
CA VAL A 145 0.56 -3.00 -32.20
C VAL A 145 1.41 -2.08 -33.08
N ARG A 146 2.66 -2.46 -33.35
CA ARG A 146 3.58 -1.67 -34.16
C ARG A 146 3.18 -1.63 -35.63
N TYR A 147 2.69 -2.74 -36.18
CA TYR A 147 2.32 -2.83 -37.58
C TYR A 147 1.03 -2.06 -37.90
N TYR A 148 0.03 -2.15 -37.02
CA TYR A 148 -1.28 -1.51 -37.16
C TYR A 148 -1.46 -0.28 -36.27
N GLU A 149 -0.38 0.45 -36.02
CA GLU A 149 -0.31 1.52 -35.01
C GLU A 149 -1.40 2.59 -35.15
N GLU A 150 -1.68 3.05 -36.37
CA GLU A 150 -2.73 4.05 -36.64
C GLU A 150 -4.14 3.51 -36.39
N ILE A 151 -4.41 2.28 -36.81
CA ILE A 151 -5.72 1.65 -36.63
C ILE A 151 -6.00 1.49 -35.14
N ILE A 152 -5.01 1.01 -34.38
CA ILE A 152 -5.16 0.81 -32.93
C ILE A 152 -5.31 2.15 -32.22
N ARG A 153 -4.58 3.20 -32.65
CA ARG A 153 -4.79 4.58 -32.17
C ARG A 153 -6.23 5.03 -32.39
N GLU A 154 -6.78 4.86 -33.59
CA GLU A 154 -8.17 5.21 -33.89
C GLU A 154 -9.17 4.43 -33.03
N CYS A 155 -8.95 3.12 -32.86
CA CYS A 155 -9.79 2.30 -31.99
C CYS A 155 -9.75 2.77 -30.52
N LEU A 156 -8.58 3.17 -30.03
CA LEU A 156 -8.44 3.71 -28.66
C LEU A 156 -9.21 5.02 -28.48
N LEU A 157 -9.20 5.91 -29.47
CA LEU A 157 -9.90 7.20 -29.41
C LEU A 157 -11.44 7.06 -29.37
N ILE A 158 -11.97 6.00 -29.96
CA ILE A 158 -13.42 5.76 -30.08
C ILE A 158 -13.94 4.90 -28.92
N ASN A 159 -13.12 4.00 -28.38
CA ASN A 159 -13.55 3.05 -27.35
C ASN A 159 -13.69 3.73 -25.97
N PRO A 160 -14.88 3.70 -25.34
CA PRO A 160 -15.11 4.28 -24.02
C PRO A 160 -14.21 3.72 -22.92
N SER A 161 -13.84 2.44 -23.00
CA SER A 161 -13.01 1.76 -21.98
C SER A 161 -11.51 2.07 -22.13
N SER A 162 -11.09 2.83 -23.15
CA SER A 162 -9.67 3.15 -23.35
C SER A 162 -9.07 3.94 -22.20
N ALA A 163 -9.85 4.78 -21.52
CA ALA A 163 -9.38 5.50 -20.34
C ALA A 163 -8.98 4.54 -19.23
N GLU A 164 -9.79 3.51 -18.96
CA GLU A 164 -9.50 2.49 -17.95
C GLU A 164 -8.22 1.72 -18.29
N ILE A 165 -8.01 1.38 -19.57
CA ILE A 165 -6.76 0.74 -20.03
C ILE A 165 -5.53 1.63 -19.76
N LEU A 166 -5.63 2.93 -20.05
CA LEU A 166 -4.54 3.88 -19.82
C LEU A 166 -4.24 4.05 -18.32
N LEU A 167 -5.30 4.16 -17.51
CA LEU A 167 -5.19 4.31 -16.06
C LEU A 167 -4.61 3.04 -15.42
N ASP A 168 -5.08 1.87 -15.82
CA ASP A 168 -4.52 0.57 -15.42
C ASP A 168 -3.02 0.51 -15.73
N HIS A 169 -2.60 0.94 -16.91
CA HIS A 169 -1.20 0.85 -17.30
C HIS A 169 -0.30 1.84 -16.57
N PHE A 170 -0.68 3.12 -16.54
CA PHE A 170 0.19 4.20 -16.10
C PHE A 170 0.07 4.51 -14.60
N GLU A 171 -1.12 4.41 -14.02
CA GLU A 171 -1.43 5.01 -12.71
C GLU A 171 -1.81 3.98 -11.63
N MET A 172 -2.62 2.98 -11.96
CA MET A 172 -3.20 2.07 -10.97
C MET A 172 -2.18 1.10 -10.37
N GLU A 173 -2.26 0.89 -9.06
CA GLU A 173 -1.52 -0.17 -8.38
C GLU A 173 -2.15 -1.54 -8.64
N HIS A 174 -1.32 -2.55 -8.91
CA HIS A 174 -1.78 -3.92 -9.16
C HIS A 174 -1.23 -4.87 -8.10
N ILE A 175 -2.09 -5.77 -7.61
CA ILE A 175 -1.74 -6.81 -6.65
C ILE A 175 -0.69 -7.77 -7.22
N SER A 176 -0.80 -8.06 -8.53
CA SER A 176 0.06 -9.00 -9.24
C SER A 176 0.63 -8.36 -10.49
N GLU A 177 1.77 -8.90 -10.92
CA GLU A 177 2.39 -8.51 -12.18
C GLU A 177 1.42 -8.84 -13.33
N ARG A 178 0.94 -7.80 -14.02
CA ARG A 178 0.08 -7.98 -15.19
C ARG A 178 0.92 -8.24 -16.42
N ALA A 179 0.35 -8.99 -17.36
CA ALA A 179 0.92 -9.13 -18.69
C ALA A 179 1.16 -7.74 -19.30
N PRO A 180 2.35 -7.50 -19.90
CA PRO A 180 2.66 -6.20 -20.46
C PRO A 180 1.69 -5.87 -21.59
N ILE A 181 1.25 -4.62 -21.63
CA ILE A 181 0.54 -4.06 -22.77
C ILE A 181 1.43 -3.03 -23.49
N TYR A 182 1.23 -2.91 -24.79
CA TYR A 182 1.99 -2.04 -25.67
C TYR A 182 1.06 -0.93 -26.18
N ILE A 183 1.27 0.29 -25.68
CA ILE A 183 0.56 1.48 -26.18
C ILE A 183 1.22 1.92 -27.51
N PRO A 184 0.45 2.19 -28.59
CA PRO A 184 1.01 2.67 -29.85
C PRO A 184 1.74 4.00 -29.65
N LYS A 185 2.95 4.15 -30.22
CA LYS A 185 3.77 5.38 -30.06
C LYS A 185 3.12 6.60 -30.71
N LYS A 186 2.30 6.38 -31.74
CA LYS A 186 1.50 7.45 -32.37
C LYS A 186 0.37 7.97 -31.50
N LEU A 187 0.03 7.31 -30.39
CA LEU A 187 -0.91 7.86 -29.41
C LEU A 187 -0.25 9.02 -28.67
N SER A 188 -0.52 10.22 -29.16
CA SER A 188 0.07 11.44 -28.62
C SER A 188 -0.43 11.75 -27.21
N THR A 189 0.26 12.65 -26.52
CA THR A 189 -0.17 13.18 -25.23
C THR A 189 -1.59 13.79 -25.29
N LEU A 190 -1.88 14.51 -26.38
CA LEU A 190 -3.21 15.08 -26.62
C LEU A 190 -4.27 14.00 -26.86
N ASP A 191 -3.92 12.91 -27.55
CA ASP A 191 -4.84 11.78 -27.72
C ASP A 191 -5.17 11.13 -26.37
N LYS A 192 -4.16 10.93 -25.50
CA LYS A 192 -4.36 10.37 -24.16
C LYS A 192 -5.26 11.27 -23.31
N GLU A 193 -5.00 12.58 -23.27
CA GLU A 193 -5.87 13.51 -22.53
C GLU A 193 -7.29 13.53 -23.10
N ARG A 194 -7.45 13.49 -24.43
CA ARG A 194 -8.76 13.41 -25.07
C ARG A 194 -9.54 12.14 -24.69
N ILE A 195 -8.87 10.99 -24.60
CA ILE A 195 -9.48 9.74 -24.13
C ILE A 195 -10.03 9.91 -22.71
N ILE A 196 -9.25 10.53 -21.82
CA ILE A 196 -9.65 10.80 -20.43
C ILE A 196 -10.83 11.80 -20.38
N ILE A 197 -10.79 12.88 -21.17
CA ILE A 197 -11.89 13.85 -21.24
C ILE A 197 -13.18 13.18 -21.71
N ASN A 198 -13.12 12.39 -22.79
CA ASN A 198 -14.26 11.65 -23.31
C ASN A 198 -14.85 10.69 -22.27
N TYR A 199 -14.00 10.09 -21.43
CA TYR A 199 -14.45 9.22 -20.34
C TYR A 199 -15.19 10.02 -19.26
N ILE A 200 -14.63 11.15 -18.81
CA ILE A 200 -15.25 12.02 -17.80
C ILE A 200 -16.60 12.57 -18.29
N GLU A 201 -16.69 12.90 -19.58
CA GLU A 201 -17.91 13.38 -20.25
C GLU A 201 -18.88 12.27 -20.65
N GLY A 202 -18.49 11.00 -20.47
CA GLY A 202 -19.31 9.85 -20.81
C GLY A 202 -20.57 9.74 -19.94
N ASN A 203 -21.48 8.88 -20.35
CA ASN A 203 -22.76 8.72 -19.66
C ASN A 203 -22.59 8.11 -18.26
N ASN A 204 -21.78 7.06 -18.13
CA ASN A 204 -21.60 6.29 -16.89
C ASN A 204 -20.10 6.07 -16.57
N PRO A 205 -19.30 7.13 -16.32
CA PRO A 205 -17.94 6.95 -15.83
C PRO A 205 -17.97 6.31 -14.45
N ASN A 206 -17.02 5.42 -14.17
CA ASN A 206 -16.89 4.78 -12.87
C ASN A 206 -16.24 5.76 -11.87
N LEU A 207 -16.88 5.91 -10.71
CA LEU A 207 -16.45 6.84 -9.66
C LEU A 207 -14.99 6.63 -9.23
N ASN A 208 -14.56 5.38 -9.08
CA ASN A 208 -13.19 5.05 -8.64
C ASN A 208 -12.14 5.55 -9.64
N TYR A 209 -12.43 5.42 -10.95
CA TYR A 209 -11.53 5.95 -11.98
C TYR A 209 -11.56 7.48 -12.04
N LEU A 210 -12.69 8.13 -11.79
CA LEU A 210 -12.76 9.59 -11.69
C LEU A 210 -11.94 10.12 -10.50
N GLN A 211 -12.03 9.46 -9.34
CA GLN A 211 -11.20 9.77 -8.18
C GLN A 211 -9.71 9.52 -8.45
N LEU A 212 -9.37 8.48 -9.22
CA LEU A 212 -7.99 8.24 -9.66
C LEU A 212 -7.51 9.37 -10.57
N ILE A 213 -8.31 9.74 -11.58
CA ILE A 213 -7.99 10.81 -12.53
C ILE A 213 -7.77 12.14 -11.81
N SER A 214 -8.62 12.51 -10.85
CA SER A 214 -8.54 13.79 -10.16
C SER A 214 -7.26 13.99 -9.33
N ASN A 215 -6.56 12.89 -9.02
CA ASN A 215 -5.33 12.88 -8.22
C ASN A 215 -4.07 12.55 -9.04
N ILE A 216 -4.13 12.41 -10.36
CA ILE A 216 -2.94 12.11 -11.18
C ILE A 216 -1.88 13.20 -11.02
N GLN A 217 -0.63 12.79 -10.76
CA GLN A 217 0.54 13.65 -10.89
C GLN A 217 0.96 13.70 -12.37
N SER A 218 0.62 14.80 -13.05
CA SER A 218 0.89 14.97 -14.47
C SER A 218 2.37 14.80 -14.80
N SER A 219 2.67 13.92 -15.76
CA SER A 219 4.03 13.62 -16.19
C SER A 219 4.08 13.35 -17.69
N LYS A 220 5.02 13.99 -18.38
CA LYS A 220 5.25 13.82 -19.83
C LYS A 220 5.55 12.37 -20.22
N ASP A 221 6.20 11.62 -19.33
CA ASP A 221 6.61 10.24 -19.58
C ASP A 221 5.47 9.22 -19.32
N LYS A 222 4.38 9.66 -18.67
CA LYS A 222 3.22 8.82 -18.34
C LYS A 222 1.93 9.40 -18.96
N LEU A 223 1.17 10.12 -18.14
CA LEU A 223 -0.06 10.83 -18.46
C LEU A 223 0.16 12.31 -18.11
N ASP A 224 0.17 13.16 -19.13
CA ASP A 224 0.25 14.61 -18.97
C ASP A 224 -1.18 15.15 -19.13
N ILE A 225 -1.79 15.44 -17.98
CA ILE A 225 -3.20 15.84 -17.87
C ILE A 225 -3.24 17.29 -17.40
N SER A 226 -4.02 18.13 -18.08
CA SER A 226 -4.12 19.53 -17.68
C SER A 226 -4.89 19.70 -16.36
N PRO A 227 -4.59 20.74 -15.56
CA PRO A 227 -5.35 21.05 -14.35
C PRO A 227 -6.87 21.21 -14.60
N LYS A 228 -7.25 21.66 -15.80
CA LYS A 228 -8.66 21.79 -16.22
C LYS A 228 -9.34 20.42 -16.29
N THR A 229 -8.66 19.42 -16.82
CA THR A 229 -9.16 18.04 -16.91
C THR A 229 -9.26 17.40 -15.53
N LEU A 230 -8.26 17.61 -14.66
CA LEU A 230 -8.31 17.15 -13.25
C LEU A 230 -9.50 17.73 -12.50
N LEU A 231 -9.72 19.05 -12.61
CA LEU A 231 -10.86 19.72 -11.99
C LEU A 231 -12.21 19.19 -12.51
N LYS A 232 -12.28 18.86 -13.80
CA LYS A 232 -13.48 18.28 -14.41
C LYS A 232 -13.79 16.90 -13.83
N ALA A 233 -12.77 16.04 -13.71
CA ALA A 233 -12.91 14.73 -13.09
C ALA A 233 -13.37 14.85 -11.62
N LYS A 234 -12.76 15.77 -10.86
CA LYS A 234 -13.13 16.03 -9.46
C LYS A 234 -14.61 16.40 -9.33
N ARG A 235 -15.07 17.39 -10.09
CA ARG A 235 -16.48 17.82 -10.05
C ARG A 235 -17.45 16.72 -10.44
N LYS A 236 -17.09 15.91 -11.45
CA LYS A 236 -17.95 14.78 -11.87
C LYS A 236 -18.00 13.67 -10.81
N ALA A 237 -16.90 13.42 -10.11
CA ALA A 237 -16.87 12.49 -8.98
C ALA A 237 -17.79 12.98 -7.84
N GLU A 238 -17.68 14.26 -7.46
CA GLU A 238 -18.54 14.87 -6.42
C GLU A 238 -20.03 14.81 -6.77
N GLU A 239 -20.38 15.02 -8.04
CA GLU A 239 -21.75 14.88 -8.56
C GLU A 239 -22.27 13.44 -8.39
N LEU A 240 -21.51 12.44 -8.83
CA LEU A 240 -21.89 11.02 -8.73
C LEU A 240 -21.94 10.53 -7.28
N GLU A 241 -21.02 10.97 -6.42
CA GLU A 241 -21.05 10.68 -4.99
C GLU A 241 -22.34 11.22 -4.36
N ALA A 242 -22.69 12.48 -4.64
CA ALA A 242 -23.92 13.07 -4.13
C ALA A 242 -25.15 12.26 -4.57
N GLU A 243 -25.22 11.83 -5.84
CA GLU A 243 -26.30 10.97 -6.35
C GLU A 243 -26.37 9.61 -5.64
N LEU A 244 -25.22 8.94 -5.46
CA LEU A 244 -25.16 7.62 -4.81
C LEU A 244 -25.64 7.65 -3.36
N PHE A 245 -25.35 8.73 -2.64
CA PHE A 245 -25.65 8.86 -1.21
C PHE A 245 -26.91 9.66 -0.88
N GLN A 246 -27.70 10.08 -1.87
CA GLN A 246 -28.97 10.83 -1.66
C GLN A 246 -29.94 10.15 -0.66
N ASN A 247 -29.93 8.81 -0.58
CA ASN A 247 -30.82 8.04 0.29
C ASN A 247 -30.14 7.51 1.57
N ASN A 248 -28.95 7.99 1.93
CA ASN A 248 -28.16 7.47 3.07
C ASN A 248 -28.01 5.94 3.03
N SER A 249 -27.82 5.37 1.85
CA SER A 249 -27.69 3.93 1.59
C SER A 249 -26.37 3.30 2.09
N GLY A 250 -25.47 4.12 2.65
CA GLY A 250 -24.17 3.70 3.16
C GLY A 250 -24.23 3.09 4.57
N VAL A 251 -23.07 2.61 5.03
CA VAL A 251 -22.88 2.17 6.42
C VAL A 251 -22.60 3.40 7.29
N LEU A 252 -23.44 3.65 8.30
CA LEU A 252 -23.21 4.72 9.27
C LEU A 252 -22.03 4.36 10.17
N MET A 253 -21.03 5.23 10.22
CA MET A 253 -19.88 5.14 11.13
C MET A 253 -19.79 6.45 11.91
N GLU A 254 -20.21 6.43 13.16
CA GLU A 254 -20.19 7.62 14.01
C GLU A 254 -18.94 7.64 14.88
N THR A 255 -18.30 8.80 14.98
CA THR A 255 -17.20 9.02 15.94
C THR A 255 -17.57 10.21 16.80
N SER A 256 -17.67 9.99 18.11
CA SER A 256 -18.14 10.98 19.06
C SER A 256 -17.17 11.11 20.22
N VAL A 257 -16.84 12.35 20.60
CA VAL A 257 -15.96 12.66 21.73
C VAL A 257 -16.69 13.58 22.69
N LEU A 258 -16.75 13.21 23.96
CA LEU A 258 -17.40 13.99 25.01
C LEU A 258 -16.46 14.26 26.17
N PHE A 259 -16.45 15.49 26.66
CA PHE A 259 -15.82 15.87 27.92
C PHE A 259 -16.92 16.13 28.94
N THR A 260 -16.99 15.33 30.00
CA THR A 260 -18.06 15.42 31.02
C THR A 260 -17.49 15.47 32.42
N SER A 261 -18.15 16.23 33.30
CA SER A 261 -17.90 16.28 34.74
C SER A 261 -18.59 15.14 35.50
N SER A 262 -19.50 14.40 34.87
CA SER A 262 -20.32 13.40 35.56
C SER A 262 -19.70 11.99 35.63
N GLN A 263 -18.38 11.86 35.44
CA GLN A 263 -17.72 10.55 35.38
C GLN A 263 -16.57 10.46 36.39
N GLU A 264 -16.44 9.31 37.04
CA GLU A 264 -15.36 9.03 37.98
C GLU A 264 -14.08 8.54 37.27
N GLU A 265 -14.21 7.80 36.16
CA GLU A 265 -13.08 7.30 35.37
C GLU A 265 -12.44 8.46 34.58
N GLU A 266 -11.10 8.51 34.50
CA GLU A 266 -10.39 9.56 33.73
C GLU A 266 -10.78 9.57 32.25
N TYR A 267 -10.98 8.39 31.65
CA TYR A 267 -11.50 8.24 30.31
C TYR A 267 -12.20 6.89 30.11
N LYS A 268 -13.05 6.83 29.08
CA LYS A 268 -13.76 5.63 28.66
C LYS A 268 -13.94 5.62 27.15
N VAL A 269 -13.60 4.51 26.50
CA VAL A 269 -13.88 4.29 25.08
C VAL A 269 -14.86 3.14 24.93
N LYS A 270 -15.95 3.39 24.21
CA LYS A 270 -16.95 2.39 23.84
C LYS A 270 -16.95 2.23 22.32
N ILE A 271 -16.96 0.98 21.88
CA ILE A 271 -17.09 0.62 20.48
C ILE A 271 -18.38 -0.21 20.37
N GLU A 272 -19.37 0.33 19.67
CA GLU A 272 -20.66 -0.32 19.44
C GLU A 272 -20.93 -0.37 17.94
N ASN A 273 -21.06 -1.58 17.39
CA ASN A 273 -21.09 -1.82 15.94
C ASN A 273 -19.83 -1.24 15.27
N SER A 274 -20.00 -0.20 14.45
CA SER A 274 -18.93 0.54 13.76
C SER A 274 -18.73 1.95 14.32
N SER A 275 -19.39 2.30 15.41
CA SER A 275 -19.32 3.63 16.03
C SER A 275 -18.41 3.64 17.24
N VAL A 276 -17.63 4.71 17.38
CA VAL A 276 -16.68 4.90 18.48
C VAL A 276 -17.11 6.11 19.29
N THR A 277 -17.35 5.90 20.58
CA THR A 277 -17.65 6.97 21.53
C THR A 277 -16.58 7.01 22.61
N ALA A 278 -15.84 8.11 22.67
CA ALA A 278 -14.84 8.34 23.70
C ALA A 278 -15.27 9.46 24.65
N THR A 279 -15.16 9.21 25.95
CA THR A 279 -15.60 10.13 27.00
C THR A 279 -14.42 10.41 27.94
N TYR A 280 -14.20 11.67 28.33
CA TYR A 280 -13.03 12.12 29.10
C TYR A 280 -13.42 13.01 30.27
N SER A 281 -12.84 12.78 31.45
CA SER A 281 -13.20 13.52 32.66
C SER A 281 -12.78 14.97 32.52
N LYS A 282 -13.76 15.87 32.55
CA LYS A 282 -13.49 17.31 32.56
C LYS A 282 -12.87 17.72 33.89
N GLU A 283 -13.30 17.11 34.99
CA GLU A 283 -12.78 17.34 36.34
C GLU A 283 -11.29 16.99 36.43
N TRP A 284 -10.87 15.85 35.86
CA TRP A 284 -9.46 15.49 35.78
C TRP A 284 -8.58 16.60 35.17
N ILE A 285 -9.04 17.20 34.07
CA ILE A 285 -8.30 18.27 33.38
C ILE A 285 -8.34 19.57 34.19
N GLU A 286 -9.47 19.87 34.84
CA GLU A 286 -9.64 21.04 35.69
C GLU A 286 -8.79 20.96 36.96
N GLU A 287 -8.49 19.76 37.47
CA GLU A 287 -7.65 19.55 38.64
C GLU A 287 -6.14 19.51 38.29
N ASN A 288 -5.78 19.05 37.08
CA ASN A 288 -4.40 18.86 36.64
C ASN A 288 -3.98 19.87 35.57
N LYS A 289 -3.70 21.12 35.99
CA LYS A 289 -3.43 22.25 35.08
C LYS A 289 -1.96 22.46 34.73
N ASP A 290 -1.04 21.70 35.31
CA ASP A 290 0.39 21.86 35.01
C ASP A 290 0.71 21.38 33.59
N TYR A 291 1.56 22.15 32.89
CA TYR A 291 1.83 21.94 31.47
C TYR A 291 2.40 20.54 31.13
N PRO A 292 3.29 19.92 31.94
CA PRO A 292 3.67 18.53 31.72
C PRO A 292 2.47 17.58 31.71
N THR A 293 1.58 17.65 32.70
CA THR A 293 0.40 16.77 32.77
C THR A 293 -0.54 17.01 31.60
N LEU A 294 -0.72 18.27 31.18
CA LEU A 294 -1.53 18.60 30.00
C LEU A 294 -0.99 17.97 28.71
N LEU A 295 0.35 17.96 28.52
CA LEU A 295 0.96 17.26 27.39
C LEU A 295 0.87 15.74 27.53
N ASN A 296 1.02 15.21 28.74
CA ASN A 296 0.92 13.78 29.02
C ASN A 296 -0.49 13.22 28.74
N ASN A 297 -1.55 14.02 28.81
CA ASN A 297 -2.89 13.60 28.44
C ASN A 297 -2.99 13.10 26.98
N PHE A 298 -2.17 13.64 26.06
CA PHE A 298 -2.11 13.13 24.69
C PHE A 298 -1.60 11.69 24.62
N ILE A 299 -0.72 11.29 25.55
CA ILE A 299 -0.19 9.94 25.64
C ILE A 299 -1.18 9.04 26.40
N TYR A 300 -1.52 9.40 27.64
CA TYR A 300 -2.20 8.48 28.57
C TYR A 300 -3.73 8.50 28.44
N LEU A 301 -4.35 9.66 28.17
CA LEU A 301 -5.80 9.70 27.97
C LEU A 301 -6.17 9.40 26.52
N PHE A 302 -5.48 10.03 25.57
CA PHE A 302 -5.90 9.97 24.16
C PHE A 302 -5.22 8.87 23.36
N GLY A 303 -4.09 8.31 23.84
CA GLY A 303 -3.39 7.23 23.15
C GLY A 303 -2.80 7.65 21.81
N PHE A 304 -2.24 8.87 21.71
CA PHE A 304 -1.64 9.38 20.46
C PHE A 304 -0.41 8.61 20.02
N VAL A 305 0.22 7.91 20.97
CA VAL A 305 1.33 7.00 20.76
C VAL A 305 1.09 5.71 21.54
N ASP A 306 1.68 4.62 21.09
CA ASP A 306 1.65 3.35 21.81
C ASP A 306 2.77 3.24 22.87
N PHE A 307 2.87 2.08 23.52
CA PHE A 307 3.88 1.82 24.55
C PHE A 307 5.34 1.89 24.05
N GLN A 308 5.57 1.83 22.73
CA GLN A 308 6.89 2.04 22.12
C GLN A 308 7.10 3.49 21.65
N MET A 309 6.19 4.40 21.99
CA MET A 309 6.13 5.78 21.52
C MET A 309 6.01 5.90 19.99
N ARG A 310 5.45 4.88 19.32
CA ARG A 310 5.09 4.96 17.89
C ARG A 310 3.74 5.65 17.75
N SER A 311 3.62 6.58 16.82
CA SER A 311 2.34 7.24 16.55
C SER A 311 1.25 6.22 16.22
N THR A 312 0.12 6.33 16.91
CA THR A 312 -1.06 5.52 16.59
C THR A 312 -1.74 6.01 15.32
N HIS A 313 -1.50 7.27 14.89
CA HIS A 313 -2.18 7.95 13.79
C HIS A 313 -1.82 7.46 12.38
N VAL A 314 -0.84 6.58 12.26
CA VAL A 314 -0.36 6.10 10.95
C VAL A 314 -1.35 5.10 10.36
N SER A 315 -1.41 5.04 9.02
CA SER A 315 -2.15 3.99 8.34
C SER A 315 -1.40 2.68 8.45
N LYS A 316 -2.09 1.59 8.78
CA LYS A 316 -1.49 0.24 8.90
C LYS A 316 -2.21 -0.72 7.98
N LEU A 317 -1.47 -1.43 7.13
CA LEU A 317 -2.05 -2.43 6.23
C LEU A 317 -2.77 -3.55 7.01
N SER A 318 -2.28 -3.92 8.19
CA SER A 318 -2.91 -4.93 9.03
C SER A 318 -4.31 -4.56 9.52
N ASN A 319 -4.64 -3.27 9.54
CA ASN A 319 -5.95 -2.77 9.99
C ASN A 319 -6.97 -2.68 8.84
N MET A 320 -6.54 -2.92 7.60
CA MET A 320 -7.40 -2.89 6.42
C MET A 320 -7.93 -4.29 6.13
N GLY A 321 -9.19 -4.41 5.73
CA GLY A 321 -9.74 -5.68 5.24
C GLY A 321 -9.11 -6.12 3.91
N VAL A 322 -9.25 -7.39 3.54
CA VAL A 322 -8.74 -7.95 2.27
C VAL A 322 -9.22 -7.13 1.06
N PHE A 323 -10.50 -6.73 1.06
CA PHE A 323 -11.07 -5.90 0.00
C PHE A 323 -10.42 -4.51 -0.06
N GLU A 324 -10.18 -3.87 1.08
CA GLU A 324 -9.54 -2.56 1.14
C GLU A 324 -8.08 -2.60 0.69
N ARG A 325 -7.36 -3.64 1.09
CA ARG A 325 -5.94 -3.82 0.76
C ARG A 325 -5.69 -4.06 -0.73
N TYR A 326 -6.59 -4.81 -1.38
CA TYR A 326 -6.29 -5.42 -2.67
C TYR A 326 -7.27 -5.04 -3.79
N LEU A 327 -8.54 -4.79 -3.48
CA LEU A 327 -9.59 -4.65 -4.50
C LEU A 327 -10.04 -3.21 -4.74
N LEU A 328 -9.69 -2.27 -3.86
CA LEU A 328 -9.92 -0.84 -4.08
C LEU A 328 -8.95 -0.31 -5.15
N THR A 329 -9.52 0.35 -6.17
CA THR A 329 -8.76 1.09 -7.18
C THR A 329 -7.96 2.20 -6.52
N SER A 330 -6.63 2.07 -6.52
CA SER A 330 -5.72 3.06 -5.94
C SER A 330 -4.56 3.33 -6.89
N SER A 331 -3.95 4.51 -6.74
CA SER A 331 -2.73 4.85 -7.48
C SER A 331 -1.52 4.16 -6.85
N LYS A 332 -0.51 3.84 -7.68
CA LYS A 332 0.83 3.41 -7.24
C LYS A 332 1.47 4.39 -6.26
N ASN A 333 1.10 5.67 -6.35
CA ASN A 333 1.63 6.75 -5.51
C ASN A 333 0.60 7.22 -4.47
N ALA A 334 -0.45 6.45 -4.17
CA ALA A 334 -1.41 6.82 -3.14
C ALA A 334 -0.89 6.47 -1.75
N TYR A 335 -1.12 7.35 -0.77
CA TYR A 335 -1.05 6.96 0.64
C TYR A 335 -2.19 5.97 0.90
N LYS A 336 -1.82 4.73 1.22
CA LYS A 336 -2.78 3.66 1.45
C LYS A 336 -3.50 3.93 2.75
N LYS A 337 -4.83 4.05 2.69
CA LYS A 337 -5.67 4.27 3.86
C LYS A 337 -6.99 3.50 3.69
N GLY A 338 -7.50 3.00 4.80
CA GLY A 338 -8.79 2.32 4.89
C GLY A 338 -9.67 2.97 5.93
N VAL A 339 -10.85 2.37 6.15
CA VAL A 339 -11.87 2.84 7.08
C VAL A 339 -11.32 3.00 8.50
N ALA A 340 -10.46 2.08 8.95
CA ALA A 340 -9.82 2.15 10.26
C ALA A 340 -8.95 3.41 10.43
N PHE A 341 -8.20 3.79 9.39
CA PHE A 341 -7.41 5.02 9.40
C PHE A 341 -8.31 6.26 9.48
N GLU A 342 -9.38 6.31 8.67
CA GLU A 342 -10.29 7.46 8.66
C GLU A 342 -10.99 7.64 10.01
N GLN A 343 -11.50 6.57 10.62
CA GLN A 343 -12.14 6.63 11.93
C GLN A 343 -11.18 7.10 13.03
N MET A 344 -9.95 6.59 13.04
CA MET A 344 -8.92 7.02 13.98
C MET A 344 -8.48 8.48 13.73
N ASN A 345 -8.38 8.89 12.48
CA ASN A 345 -8.08 10.26 12.11
C ASN A 345 -9.18 11.22 12.58
N SER A 346 -10.46 10.84 12.45
CA SER A 346 -11.59 11.58 13.00
C SER A 346 -11.57 11.63 14.53
N LEU A 347 -11.33 10.49 15.18
CA LEU A 347 -11.29 10.39 16.65
C LEU A 347 -10.23 11.32 17.23
N SER A 348 -9.00 11.25 16.72
CA SER A 348 -7.89 12.08 17.17
C SER A 348 -8.09 13.58 16.93
N LEU A 349 -8.75 13.94 15.82
CA LEU A 349 -9.08 15.33 15.55
C LEU A 349 -10.17 15.84 16.52
N LEU A 350 -11.20 15.04 16.80
CA LEU A 350 -12.27 15.39 17.75
C LEU A 350 -11.76 15.43 19.20
N GLN A 351 -10.86 14.52 19.58
CA GLN A 351 -10.15 14.55 20.88
C GLN A 351 -9.41 15.88 21.03
N LEU A 352 -8.60 16.25 20.04
CA LEU A 352 -7.85 17.50 20.07
C LEU A 352 -8.78 18.73 20.12
N MET A 353 -9.83 18.77 19.31
CA MET A 353 -10.78 19.89 19.30
C MET A 353 -11.50 20.04 20.65
N GLY A 354 -12.01 18.95 21.20
CA GLY A 354 -12.67 18.98 22.50
C GLY A 354 -11.71 19.37 23.61
N TYR A 355 -10.50 18.81 23.61
CA TYR A 355 -9.48 19.14 24.61
C TYR A 355 -9.04 20.60 24.52
N TYR A 356 -8.79 21.10 23.31
CA TYR A 356 -8.45 22.50 23.05
C TYR A 356 -9.51 23.44 23.61
N ASN A 357 -10.80 23.12 23.43
CA ASN A 357 -11.90 23.91 23.98
C ASN A 357 -11.98 23.85 25.52
N VAL A 358 -11.75 22.67 26.12
CA VAL A 358 -11.72 22.53 27.58
C VAL A 358 -10.58 23.36 28.17
N LEU A 359 -9.36 23.26 27.62
CA LEU A 359 -8.22 24.07 28.06
C LEU A 359 -8.52 25.57 27.95
N PHE A 360 -9.08 26.00 26.82
CA PHE A 360 -9.43 27.40 26.63
C PHE A 360 -10.47 27.88 27.66
N SER A 361 -11.45 27.04 28.02
CA SER A 361 -12.47 27.38 29.02
C SER A 361 -11.90 27.59 30.43
N ILE A 362 -10.74 27.01 30.73
CA ILE A 362 -10.01 27.19 31.99
C ILE A 362 -8.86 28.21 31.88
N GLY A 363 -8.80 28.95 30.78
CA GLY A 363 -7.83 30.02 30.55
C GLY A 363 -6.46 29.55 30.08
N ILE A 364 -6.33 28.32 29.58
CA ILE A 364 -5.07 27.75 29.10
C ILE A 364 -5.11 27.62 27.58
N ARG A 365 -4.06 28.10 26.91
CA ARG A 365 -3.90 27.92 25.46
C ARG A 365 -2.91 26.81 25.19
N LEU A 366 -3.30 25.84 24.37
CA LEU A 366 -2.41 24.75 23.98
C LEU A 366 -1.14 25.27 23.28
N GLU A 367 -1.25 26.36 22.53
CA GLU A 367 -0.10 27.03 21.94
C GLU A 367 0.95 27.46 22.97
N GLU A 368 0.53 27.97 24.13
CA GLU A 368 1.43 28.42 25.20
C GLU A 368 2.10 27.24 25.90
N VAL A 369 1.38 26.12 26.04
CA VAL A 369 1.93 24.86 26.56
C VAL A 369 3.03 24.33 25.62
N ILE A 370 2.80 24.37 24.30
CA ILE A 370 3.80 23.99 23.29
C ILE A 370 5.01 24.93 23.32
N GLU A 371 4.81 26.24 23.41
CA GLU A 371 5.94 27.18 23.53
C GLU A 371 6.77 26.93 24.79
N TRP A 372 6.13 26.66 25.92
CA TRP A 372 6.79 26.36 27.18
C TRP A 372 7.64 25.09 27.08
N PHE A 373 7.16 24.06 26.37
CA PHE A 373 7.93 22.83 26.15
C PHE A 373 9.30 23.14 25.53
N PHE A 374 9.34 23.91 24.45
CA PHE A 374 10.59 24.24 23.78
C PHE A 374 11.43 25.26 24.56
N LYS A 375 10.81 26.32 25.10
CA LYS A 375 11.55 27.43 25.75
C LYS A 375 12.08 27.08 27.13
N HIS A 376 11.40 26.21 27.87
CA HIS A 376 11.66 26.00 29.29
C HIS A 376 11.92 24.53 29.62
N TYR A 377 11.01 23.63 29.24
CA TYR A 377 11.09 22.22 29.65
C TYR A 377 12.34 21.51 29.12
N LEU A 378 12.66 21.65 27.82
CA LEU A 378 13.87 21.04 27.25
C LEU A 378 15.16 21.50 27.94
N SER A 379 15.20 22.77 28.35
CA SER A 379 16.34 23.34 29.07
C SER A 379 16.38 22.86 30.52
N SER A 380 15.24 22.82 31.23
CA SER A 380 15.20 22.43 32.64
C SER A 380 15.45 20.94 32.86
N GLU A 381 14.84 20.08 32.04
CA GLU A 381 14.94 18.64 32.21
C GLU A 381 16.19 18.06 31.54
N PHE A 382 16.50 18.48 30.31
CA PHE A 382 17.56 17.85 29.51
C PHE A 382 18.79 18.72 29.28
N ASN A 383 18.84 19.92 29.88
CA ASN A 383 19.88 20.93 29.64
C ASN A 383 20.05 21.28 28.15
N ALA A 384 18.98 21.15 27.35
CA ALA A 384 18.95 21.46 25.94
C ALA A 384 18.52 22.93 25.75
N GLN A 385 19.51 23.83 25.69
CA GLN A 385 19.29 25.27 25.74
C GLN A 385 19.00 25.90 24.38
N ASN A 386 18.52 27.15 24.40
CA ASN A 386 18.38 28.06 23.26
C ASN A 386 17.33 27.72 22.19
N PHE A 387 16.43 26.77 22.42
CA PHE A 387 15.24 26.61 21.56
C PHE A 387 14.36 27.87 21.61
N LYS A 388 13.94 28.35 20.43
CA LYS A 388 13.03 29.48 20.27
C LYS A 388 11.83 29.09 19.41
N THR A 389 10.64 29.37 19.93
CA THR A 389 9.36 29.08 19.27
C THR A 389 8.38 30.22 19.53
N THR A 390 7.61 30.60 18.52
CA THR A 390 6.53 31.58 18.67
C THR A 390 5.30 31.04 17.97
N MET A 391 4.34 30.56 18.75
CA MET A 391 3.06 30.06 18.27
C MET A 391 2.13 31.23 17.96
N PRO A 392 1.08 31.01 17.15
CA PRO A 392 0.11 32.06 16.83
C PRO A 392 -0.51 32.70 18.07
N SER A 393 -0.81 34.00 18.01
CA SER A 393 -1.40 34.73 19.14
C SER A 393 -2.89 34.38 19.36
N SER A 394 -3.44 34.71 20.53
CA SER A 394 -4.88 34.57 20.81
C SER A 394 -5.74 35.49 19.94
N SER A 395 -5.22 36.65 19.53
CA SER A 395 -5.87 37.61 18.65
C SER A 395 -5.80 37.27 17.17
N SER A 396 -5.01 36.26 16.78
CA SER A 396 -4.85 35.88 15.38
C SER A 396 -6.11 35.23 14.82
N THR A 397 -6.49 35.60 13.60
CA THR A 397 -7.56 34.91 12.87
C THR A 397 -7.18 33.45 12.61
N ILE A 398 -8.16 32.56 12.43
CA ILE A 398 -7.86 31.15 12.18
C ILE A 398 -6.97 30.92 10.94
N LEU A 399 -7.12 31.79 9.93
CA LEU A 399 -6.27 31.78 8.74
C LEU A 399 -4.83 32.17 9.06
N GLU A 400 -4.62 33.23 9.84
CA GLU A 400 -3.29 33.62 10.32
C GLU A 400 -2.66 32.51 11.15
N LYS A 401 -3.45 31.83 12.00
CA LYS A 401 -2.99 30.68 12.77
C LYS A 401 -2.47 29.55 11.86
N CYS A 402 -3.23 29.18 10.82
CA CYS A 402 -2.79 28.21 9.81
C CYS A 402 -1.52 28.64 9.06
N THR A 403 -1.40 29.93 8.75
CA THR A 403 -0.26 30.47 7.99
C THR A 403 1.02 30.50 8.84
N ASN A 404 0.89 30.75 10.15
CA ASN A 404 2.03 30.93 11.06
C ASN A 404 2.52 29.62 11.70
N ILE A 405 1.65 28.65 11.94
CA ILE A 405 2.02 27.40 12.63
C ILE A 405 3.02 26.56 11.81
N MET A 406 2.93 26.59 10.48
CA MET A 406 3.78 25.79 9.61
C MET A 406 5.26 26.26 9.62
N PRO A 407 5.58 27.55 9.36
CA PRO A 407 6.93 28.07 9.55
C PRO A 407 7.49 27.83 10.97
N THR A 408 6.62 27.90 11.99
CA THR A 408 7.01 27.66 13.38
C THR A 408 7.46 26.22 13.60
N MET A 409 6.71 25.25 13.07
CA MET A 409 7.05 23.83 13.14
C MET A 409 8.34 23.52 12.37
N GLU A 410 8.52 24.09 11.16
CA GLU A 410 9.75 23.92 10.39
C GLU A 410 10.97 24.50 11.12
N SER A 411 10.82 25.67 11.73
CA SER A 411 11.88 26.32 12.51
C SER A 411 12.33 25.44 13.68
N VAL A 412 11.37 24.88 14.44
CA VAL A 412 11.67 23.97 15.55
C VAL A 412 12.41 22.72 15.08
N LEU A 413 12.00 22.14 13.95
CA LEU A 413 12.65 20.96 13.39
C LEU A 413 14.08 21.23 12.91
N LYS A 414 14.33 22.40 12.33
CA LYS A 414 15.68 22.84 11.97
C LYS A 414 16.55 23.06 13.22
N GLN A 415 16.01 23.70 14.24
CA GLN A 415 16.69 23.89 15.53
C GLN A 415 17.04 22.56 16.19
N PHE A 416 16.10 21.60 16.20
CA PHE A 416 16.33 20.26 16.71
C PHE A 416 17.41 19.52 15.91
N THR A 417 17.35 19.57 14.58
CA THR A 417 18.39 18.98 13.70
C THR A 417 19.77 19.54 14.03
N LEU A 418 19.89 20.87 14.16
CA LEU A 418 21.15 21.52 14.52
C LEU A 418 21.63 21.09 15.92
N PHE A 419 20.71 20.97 16.87
CA PHE A 419 21.03 20.51 18.21
C PHE A 419 21.55 19.06 18.22
N VAL A 420 20.96 18.17 17.41
CA VAL A 420 21.44 16.79 17.26
C VAL A 420 22.85 16.76 16.67
N ASP A 421 23.13 17.60 15.68
CA ASP A 421 24.41 17.63 14.98
C ASP A 421 25.54 18.25 15.81
N GLU A 422 25.27 19.39 16.47
CA GLU A 422 26.29 20.23 17.11
C GLU A 422 26.26 20.17 18.65
N GLY A 423 25.17 19.64 19.25
CA GLY A 423 24.93 19.65 20.69
C GLY A 423 24.46 21.00 21.25
N TYR A 424 24.34 22.03 20.42
CA TYR A 424 23.83 23.36 20.79
C TYR A 424 23.14 24.04 19.59
N ILE A 425 22.35 25.07 19.88
CA ILE A 425 21.66 25.87 18.85
C ILE A 425 22.39 27.20 18.66
N ASP A 426 22.88 27.41 17.44
CA ASP A 426 23.41 28.68 16.95
C ASP A 426 22.53 29.17 15.79
N PHE A 427 21.87 30.31 16.00
CA PHE A 427 20.95 30.88 15.02
C PHE A 427 21.65 31.45 13.79
N GLU A 428 22.89 31.93 13.91
CA GLU A 428 23.67 32.41 12.76
C GLU A 428 24.04 31.21 11.87
N LEU A 429 24.43 30.09 12.47
CA LEU A 429 24.69 28.85 11.76
C LEU A 429 23.42 28.30 11.09
N LEU A 430 22.27 28.36 11.79
CA LEU A 430 20.99 27.92 11.26
C LEU A 430 20.57 28.68 10.00
N GLU A 431 20.78 30.00 9.97
CA GLU A 431 20.50 30.86 8.81
C GLU A 431 21.41 30.51 7.63
N ILE A 432 22.70 30.26 7.87
CA ILE A 432 23.67 29.86 6.83
C ILE A 432 23.30 28.50 6.22
N ARG A 433 22.87 27.52 7.04
CA ARG A 433 22.58 26.17 6.56
C ARG A 433 21.50 26.14 5.47
N SER A 434 20.51 27.06 5.46
CA SER A 434 19.55 27.31 4.36
C SER A 434 18.92 26.10 3.64
N GLU A 435 19.01 24.90 4.21
CA GLU A 435 18.56 23.65 3.61
C GLU A 435 17.04 23.54 3.67
N HIS A 436 16.47 22.94 2.62
CA HIS A 436 15.06 22.61 2.60
C HIS A 436 14.80 21.46 3.59
N LEU A 437 13.84 21.63 4.49
CA LEU A 437 13.48 20.60 5.46
C LEU A 437 12.88 19.39 4.74
N ILE A 438 13.46 18.22 4.94
CA ILE A 438 12.93 16.94 4.45
C ILE A 438 12.61 16.13 5.69
N TYR A 439 11.32 15.86 5.96
CA TYR A 439 10.88 15.22 7.20
C TYR A 439 11.53 13.85 7.44
N LYS A 440 11.81 13.11 6.36
CA LYS A 440 12.55 11.84 6.39
C LYS A 440 13.99 11.95 6.92
N ASN A 441 14.61 13.12 6.76
CA ASN A 441 16.03 13.32 7.06
C ASN A 441 16.27 13.96 8.44
N ILE A 442 15.22 14.21 9.22
CA ILE A 442 15.37 14.81 10.55
C ILE A 442 16.04 13.76 11.44
N PRO A 443 17.25 14.02 11.94
CA PRO A 443 18.02 13.03 12.68
C PRO A 443 17.43 12.81 14.07
N SER A 444 17.82 11.72 14.71
CA SER A 444 17.56 11.42 16.12
C SER A 444 18.81 11.61 16.95
N LEU A 445 18.64 11.95 18.23
CA LEU A 445 19.67 11.97 19.25
C LEU A 445 20.27 10.58 19.54
N VAL A 446 19.61 9.50 19.11
CA VAL A 446 20.00 8.13 19.43
C VAL A 446 20.19 7.28 18.19
N GLU A 447 21.28 6.52 18.17
CA GLU A 447 21.55 5.52 17.12
C GLU A 447 20.64 4.30 17.28
N LYS A 448 20.40 3.59 16.18
CA LYS A 448 19.54 2.40 16.13
C LYS A 448 18.13 2.66 16.67
N LYS A 449 17.57 3.86 16.51
CA LYS A 449 16.26 4.20 17.10
C LYS A 449 15.16 3.25 16.63
N TYR A 450 15.01 3.13 15.32
CA TYR A 450 13.98 2.30 14.70
C TYR A 450 14.57 1.13 13.95
N ALA A 451 13.89 -0.02 14.01
CA ALA A 451 14.18 -1.17 13.18
C ALA A 451 12.98 -1.52 12.27
N TYR A 452 13.28 -1.93 11.05
CA TYR A 452 12.32 -2.32 10.02
C TYR A 452 12.65 -3.72 9.51
N GLY A 453 11.62 -4.47 9.12
CA GLY A 453 11.82 -5.76 8.45
C GLY A 453 12.45 -5.58 7.07
N TYR A 454 13.43 -6.44 6.76
CA TYR A 454 14.24 -6.36 5.55
C TYR A 454 14.49 -7.75 4.94
N GLY A 455 14.55 -7.81 3.62
CA GLY A 455 14.90 -9.03 2.89
C GLY A 455 13.78 -10.05 2.71
N LYS A 456 14.05 -11.06 1.87
CA LYS A 456 13.09 -12.10 1.47
C LYS A 456 12.71 -13.02 2.63
N GLU A 457 13.65 -13.30 3.53
CA GLU A 457 13.41 -14.16 4.70
C GLU A 457 12.37 -13.52 5.62
N TYR A 458 12.53 -12.23 5.98
CA TYR A 458 11.54 -11.47 6.74
C TYR A 458 10.16 -11.54 6.10
N GLY A 459 10.09 -11.23 4.79
CA GLY A 459 8.83 -11.24 4.05
C GLY A 459 8.16 -12.61 4.04
N THR A 460 8.94 -13.69 3.86
CA THR A 460 8.42 -15.06 3.86
C THR A 460 7.95 -15.49 5.25
N ALA A 461 8.77 -15.27 6.28
CA ALA A 461 8.46 -15.67 7.65
C ALA A 461 7.21 -14.94 8.17
N THR A 462 7.16 -13.61 8.02
CA THR A 462 6.02 -12.82 8.49
C THR A 462 4.73 -13.10 7.71
N PHE A 463 4.82 -13.30 6.39
CA PHE A 463 3.68 -13.75 5.59
C PHE A 463 3.13 -15.09 6.12
N LEU A 464 3.97 -16.10 6.29
CA LEU A 464 3.52 -17.43 6.72
C LEU A 464 2.98 -17.44 8.16
N LEU A 465 3.57 -16.66 9.06
CA LEU A 465 3.18 -16.64 10.47
C LEU A 465 1.94 -15.77 10.75
N PHE A 466 1.84 -14.60 10.10
CA PHE A 466 0.92 -13.55 10.52
C PHE A 466 -0.12 -13.17 9.46
N SER A 467 0.06 -13.55 8.19
CA SER A 467 -0.92 -13.23 7.16
C SER A 467 -2.13 -14.15 7.21
N ASP A 468 -3.32 -13.54 7.13
CA ASP A 468 -4.60 -14.22 6.91
C ASP A 468 -4.67 -14.90 5.52
N GLN A 469 -3.78 -14.54 4.59
CA GLN A 469 -3.67 -15.14 3.26
C GLN A 469 -2.62 -16.26 3.15
N SER A 470 -1.95 -16.62 4.25
CA SER A 470 -0.91 -17.67 4.25
C SER A 470 -1.45 -19.07 3.96
N GLY A 471 -2.74 -19.30 4.21
CA GLY A 471 -3.39 -20.62 4.18
C GLY A 471 -3.02 -21.52 5.37
N LEU A 472 -2.13 -21.09 6.27
CA LEU A 472 -1.68 -21.87 7.43
C LEU A 472 -2.58 -21.70 8.67
N GLY A 473 -3.38 -20.65 8.71
CA GLY A 473 -4.36 -20.39 9.79
C GLY A 473 -5.57 -21.33 9.79
N TYR A 474 -5.74 -22.18 8.78
CA TYR A 474 -6.81 -23.17 8.70
C TYR A 474 -6.35 -24.53 9.24
N TYR A 475 -7.15 -25.10 10.12
CA TYR A 475 -6.93 -26.44 10.66
C TYR A 475 -8.28 -27.15 10.82
N GLU A 476 -8.50 -28.22 10.07
CA GLU A 476 -9.80 -28.87 9.88
C GLU A 476 -10.45 -29.32 11.20
N ARG A 477 -9.65 -29.73 12.18
CA ARG A 477 -10.15 -30.16 13.50
C ARG A 477 -10.53 -29.01 14.42
N SER A 478 -10.09 -27.79 14.12
CA SER A 478 -10.49 -26.62 14.90
C SER A 478 -11.94 -26.26 14.58
N LYS A 479 -12.77 -26.13 15.62
CA LYS A 479 -14.12 -25.56 15.50
C LYS A 479 -14.10 -24.03 15.35
N LYS A 480 -12.94 -23.39 15.53
CA LYS A 480 -12.74 -21.95 15.48
C LYS A 480 -11.87 -21.58 14.29
N SER A 481 -12.24 -20.49 13.62
CA SER A 481 -11.39 -19.83 12.64
C SER A 481 -10.43 -18.89 13.35
N TYR A 482 -9.18 -18.84 12.90
CA TYR A 482 -8.14 -17.94 13.41
C TYR A 482 -7.66 -17.03 12.27
N GLY A 483 -7.29 -15.79 12.60
CA GLY A 483 -6.87 -14.79 11.61
C GLY A 483 -5.44 -14.98 11.12
N SER A 484 -4.64 -15.80 11.80
CA SER A 484 -3.27 -16.11 11.41
C SER A 484 -2.79 -17.47 11.94
N PHE A 485 -1.68 -17.96 11.40
CA PHE A 485 -1.07 -19.20 11.90
C PHE A 485 -0.53 -19.03 13.31
N TYR A 486 0.01 -17.86 13.64
CA TYR A 486 0.45 -17.52 15.00
C TYR A 486 -0.71 -17.60 16.02
N GLU A 487 -1.88 -17.07 15.69
CA GLU A 487 -3.06 -17.17 16.56
C GLU A 487 -3.48 -18.62 16.78
N LEU A 488 -3.50 -19.41 15.70
CA LEU A 488 -3.81 -20.84 15.78
C LEU A 488 -2.80 -21.59 16.68
N LEU A 489 -1.50 -21.38 16.48
CA LEU A 489 -0.41 -21.96 17.29
C LEU A 489 -0.49 -21.55 18.78
N SER A 490 -1.04 -20.37 19.06
CA SER A 490 -1.15 -19.85 20.42
C SER A 490 -2.35 -20.41 21.19
N ASN A 491 -3.36 -20.93 20.48
CA ASN A 491 -4.63 -21.36 21.07
C ASN A 491 -4.89 -22.87 20.95
N GLU A 492 -4.32 -23.55 19.96
CA GLU A 492 -4.56 -24.96 19.66
C GLU A 492 -3.26 -25.77 19.67
N LYS A 493 -3.37 -27.08 19.93
CA LYS A 493 -2.26 -28.03 19.76
C LYS A 493 -2.30 -28.60 18.35
N LEU A 494 -1.28 -28.29 17.54
CA LEU A 494 -1.24 -28.64 16.12
C LEU A 494 -0.27 -29.79 15.87
N ARG A 495 -0.72 -30.82 15.17
CA ARG A 495 0.11 -31.94 14.75
C ARG A 495 0.50 -31.75 13.27
N TRP A 496 1.80 -31.86 12.97
CA TRP A 496 2.35 -31.65 11.64
C TRP A 496 1.74 -32.56 10.58
N SER A 497 1.58 -33.86 10.89
CA SER A 497 1.03 -34.87 9.98
C SER A 497 -0.46 -34.69 9.65
N GLU A 498 -1.15 -33.80 10.35
CA GLU A 498 -2.58 -33.54 10.12
C GLU A 498 -2.83 -32.35 9.18
N TYR A 499 -1.77 -31.68 8.73
CA TYR A 499 -1.90 -30.68 7.69
C TYR A 499 -2.02 -31.34 6.30
N PRO A 500 -2.69 -30.68 5.34
CA PRO A 500 -2.67 -31.13 3.96
C PRO A 500 -1.26 -31.06 3.33
N GLU A 501 -0.91 -32.01 2.48
CA GLU A 501 0.44 -32.08 1.86
C GLU A 501 0.85 -30.79 1.15
N HIS A 502 -0.09 -30.10 0.51
CA HIS A 502 0.18 -28.87 -0.24
C HIS A 502 0.69 -27.71 0.62
N VAL A 503 0.52 -27.74 1.96
CA VAL A 503 1.07 -26.73 2.87
C VAL A 503 2.30 -27.17 3.64
N HIS A 504 2.68 -28.45 3.57
CA HIS A 504 3.85 -28.98 4.30
C HIS A 504 5.14 -28.24 3.94
N SER A 505 5.33 -27.87 2.67
CA SER A 505 6.50 -27.11 2.23
C SER A 505 6.65 -25.77 2.97
N ARG A 506 5.54 -25.09 3.28
CA ARG A 506 5.53 -23.81 4.00
C ARG A 506 5.84 -23.99 5.48
N ILE A 507 5.29 -25.04 6.12
CA ILE A 507 5.57 -25.34 7.53
C ILE A 507 7.03 -25.79 7.69
N ASN A 508 7.52 -26.66 6.81
CA ASN A 508 8.90 -27.14 6.82
C ASN A 508 9.88 -25.99 6.62
N TRP A 509 9.57 -25.03 5.75
CA TRP A 509 10.40 -23.83 5.59
C TRP A 509 10.57 -23.08 6.93
N LEU A 510 9.50 -22.92 7.73
CA LEU A 510 9.57 -22.29 9.06
C LEU A 510 10.39 -23.11 10.07
N ILE A 511 10.36 -24.44 9.97
CA ILE A 511 11.14 -25.34 10.83
C ILE A 511 12.63 -25.27 10.46
N GLU A 512 12.96 -25.34 9.17
CA GLU A 512 14.32 -25.26 8.64
C GLU A 512 15.01 -23.94 9.03
N HIS A 513 14.26 -22.85 9.08
CA HIS A 513 14.76 -21.53 9.49
C HIS A 513 14.68 -21.28 11.00
N ASN A 514 14.35 -22.31 11.81
CA ASN A 514 14.28 -22.27 13.27
C ASN A 514 13.22 -21.30 13.86
N TYR A 515 12.18 -20.95 13.09
CA TYR A 515 11.03 -20.22 13.63
C TYR A 515 10.09 -21.14 14.41
N LEU A 516 9.96 -22.38 13.92
CA LEU A 516 9.16 -23.44 14.53
C LEU A 516 10.02 -24.68 14.82
N SER A 517 9.50 -25.53 15.68
CA SER A 517 10.07 -26.84 15.99
C SER A 517 8.96 -27.87 16.08
N VAL A 518 9.31 -29.12 15.80
CA VAL A 518 8.39 -30.26 15.89
C VAL A 518 8.97 -31.25 16.89
N ASP A 519 8.15 -31.66 17.85
CA ASP A 519 8.56 -32.65 18.85
C ASP A 519 8.46 -34.09 18.32
N LYS A 520 8.83 -35.07 19.16
CA LYS A 520 8.78 -36.50 18.80
C LYS A 520 7.37 -37.03 18.52
N GLU A 521 6.35 -36.34 19.03
CA GLU A 521 4.94 -36.67 18.83
C GLU A 521 4.33 -35.89 17.66
N GLU A 522 5.16 -35.21 16.87
CA GLU A 522 4.80 -34.39 15.72
C GLU A 522 4.04 -33.09 16.06
N PHE A 523 4.07 -32.62 17.31
CA PHE A 523 3.45 -31.35 17.65
C PHE A 523 4.33 -30.16 17.27
N ILE A 524 3.72 -29.18 16.59
CA ILE A 524 4.36 -27.94 16.16
C ILE A 524 4.38 -26.96 17.33
N SER A 525 5.53 -26.35 17.60
CA SER A 525 5.67 -25.30 18.61
C SER A 525 6.61 -24.18 18.18
N ILE A 526 6.45 -23.00 18.79
CA ILE A 526 7.31 -21.84 18.54
C ILE A 526 8.69 -22.06 19.18
N SER A 527 9.75 -22.00 18.38
CA SER A 527 11.13 -22.24 18.84
C SER A 527 11.67 -21.12 19.71
N ASN A 528 11.40 -19.86 19.34
CA ASN A 528 11.88 -18.68 20.05
C ASN A 528 10.76 -17.64 20.18
N LYS A 529 10.09 -17.61 21.34
CA LYS A 529 8.94 -16.72 21.57
C LYS A 529 9.32 -15.23 21.45
N PRO A 530 10.40 -14.72 22.08
CA PRO A 530 10.84 -13.33 21.88
C PRO A 530 11.04 -12.94 20.41
N LEU A 531 11.69 -13.80 19.60
CA LEU A 531 11.88 -13.58 18.17
C LEU A 531 10.53 -13.43 17.45
N ILE A 532 9.59 -14.36 17.67
CA ILE A 532 8.27 -14.29 17.03
C ILE A 532 7.49 -13.05 17.46
N ILE A 533 7.63 -12.59 18.71
CA ILE A 533 7.03 -11.34 19.18
C ILE A 533 7.62 -10.12 18.44
N ILE A 534 8.94 -10.08 18.24
CA ILE A 534 9.60 -9.01 17.48
C ILE A 534 9.07 -8.98 16.03
N LEU A 535 9.01 -10.14 15.37
CA LEU A 535 8.50 -10.24 14.01
C LEU A 535 7.01 -9.89 13.92
N LYS A 536 6.23 -10.23 14.94
CA LYS A 536 4.82 -9.85 15.04
C LYS A 536 4.69 -8.33 15.11
N GLU A 537 5.44 -7.68 15.99
CA GLU A 537 5.41 -6.23 16.13
C GLU A 537 5.82 -5.51 14.84
N LEU A 538 6.86 -6.01 14.15
CA LEU A 538 7.28 -5.51 12.85
C LEU A 538 6.20 -5.71 11.77
N TYR A 539 5.52 -6.85 11.73
CA TYR A 539 4.49 -7.10 10.73
C TYR A 539 3.24 -6.22 10.90
N PHE A 540 2.75 -6.08 12.13
CA PHE A 540 1.52 -5.35 12.43
C PHE A 540 1.71 -3.83 12.53
N ASN A 541 2.92 -3.35 12.85
CA ASN A 541 3.20 -1.92 13.02
C ASN A 541 4.23 -1.37 12.04
N GLU A 542 4.80 -2.21 11.17
CA GLU A 542 5.83 -1.89 10.17
C GLU A 542 7.19 -1.48 10.76
N VAL A 543 7.23 -1.06 12.03
CA VAL A 543 8.41 -0.54 12.73
C VAL A 543 8.38 -0.91 14.21
N ILE A 544 9.57 -1.07 14.79
CA ILE A 544 9.76 -1.19 16.24
C ILE A 544 10.77 -0.16 16.75
N SER A 545 10.62 0.28 18.00
CA SER A 545 11.59 1.16 18.67
C SER A 545 12.59 0.33 19.48
N TYR A 546 13.85 0.28 19.05
CA TYR A 546 14.88 -0.61 19.62
C TYR A 546 15.09 -0.39 21.12
N TRP A 547 15.20 0.88 21.53
CA TRP A 547 15.51 1.24 22.90
C TRP A 547 14.36 1.00 23.88
N LYS A 548 13.13 0.85 23.38
CA LYS A 548 11.97 0.47 24.20
C LYS A 548 11.93 -1.02 24.54
N TYR A 549 12.84 -1.83 23.97
CA TYR A 549 12.96 -3.24 24.33
C TYR A 549 13.99 -3.48 25.46
N PRO A 550 13.72 -4.47 26.34
CA PRO A 550 14.70 -4.93 27.30
C PRO A 550 15.92 -5.53 26.58
N MET A 551 17.05 -5.57 27.28
CA MET A 551 18.35 -6.01 26.73
C MET A 551 18.29 -7.40 26.09
N SER A 552 17.49 -8.33 26.63
CA SER A 552 17.32 -9.68 26.08
C SER A 552 16.70 -9.69 24.68
N PHE A 553 15.73 -8.81 24.43
CA PHE A 553 15.11 -8.65 23.11
C PHE A 553 16.05 -7.90 22.17
N ARG A 554 16.74 -6.86 22.65
CA ARG A 554 17.72 -6.11 21.84
C ARG A 554 18.82 -6.98 21.25
N LYS A 555 19.33 -7.96 22.00
CA LYS A 555 20.29 -8.95 21.48
C LYS A 555 19.76 -9.74 20.28
N ILE A 556 18.48 -10.12 20.31
CA ILE A 556 17.83 -10.82 19.19
C ILE A 556 17.70 -9.87 17.99
N ILE A 557 17.32 -8.62 18.23
CA ILE A 557 17.24 -7.60 17.17
C ILE A 557 18.61 -7.42 16.51
N ASP A 558 19.69 -7.28 17.28
CA ASP A 558 21.07 -7.19 16.76
C ASP A 558 21.51 -8.46 15.98
N GLU A 559 21.01 -9.65 16.34
CA GLU A 559 21.24 -10.88 15.56
C GLU A 559 20.48 -10.88 14.23
N LEU A 560 19.26 -10.33 14.20
CA LEU A 560 18.47 -10.20 12.97
C LEU A 560 19.10 -9.21 12.00
N GLU A 561 19.71 -8.14 12.49
CA GLU A 561 20.46 -7.17 11.67
C GLU A 561 21.61 -7.89 10.94
N LYS A 562 22.40 -8.69 11.67
CA LYS A 562 23.51 -9.48 11.10
C LYS A 562 23.07 -10.48 10.05
N LYS A 563 21.81 -10.94 10.10
CA LYS A 563 21.22 -11.86 9.13
C LYS A 563 20.54 -11.16 7.96
N TYR A 564 20.56 -9.82 7.90
CA TYR A 564 19.83 -9.02 6.91
C TYR A 564 18.31 -9.33 6.92
N ILE A 565 17.75 -9.59 8.10
CA ILE A 565 16.31 -9.77 8.32
C ILE A 565 15.67 -8.45 8.77
N ILE A 566 16.48 -7.55 9.34
CA ILE A 566 16.06 -6.19 9.68
C ILE A 566 17.13 -5.18 9.28
N GLU A 567 16.74 -3.92 9.23
CA GLU A 567 17.64 -2.77 9.09
C GLU A 567 17.27 -1.67 10.09
N PHE A 568 18.26 -0.87 10.48
CA PHE A 568 18.09 0.24 11.43
C PHE A 568 18.07 1.60 10.72
N GLU A 569 17.32 2.55 11.29
CA GLU A 569 17.43 3.97 10.95
C GLU A 569 17.48 4.85 12.21
N ASN A 570 18.05 6.04 12.03
CA ASN A 570 18.34 7.01 13.09
C ASN A 570 17.60 8.34 12.86
N SER A 571 16.37 8.29 12.34
CA SER A 571 15.53 9.47 12.13
C SER A 571 14.63 9.73 13.35
N LEU A 572 14.23 10.98 13.58
CA LEU A 572 13.30 11.36 14.65
C LEU A 572 11.95 10.61 14.51
N PHE A 573 11.42 10.63 13.28
CA PHE A 573 10.19 9.96 12.88
C PHE A 573 10.50 8.63 12.19
N SER A 574 9.68 7.62 12.44
CA SER A 574 9.70 6.35 11.71
C SER A 574 9.15 6.50 10.28
N ARG A 575 9.43 5.55 9.37
CA ARG A 575 8.90 5.57 7.99
C ARG A 575 7.37 5.74 7.92
N PRO A 576 6.54 5.04 8.74
CA PRO A 576 5.09 5.27 8.73
C PRO A 576 4.70 6.68 9.22
N GLU A 577 5.43 7.24 10.19
CA GLU A 577 5.19 8.60 10.70
C GLU A 577 5.59 9.66 9.66
N GLN A 578 6.70 9.46 8.95
CA GLN A 578 7.12 10.32 7.84
C GLN A 578 6.05 10.32 6.74
N ASP A 579 5.52 9.16 6.40
CA ASP A 579 4.49 9.01 5.36
C ASP A 579 3.17 9.66 5.77
N TYR A 580 2.80 9.53 7.04
CA TYR A 580 1.66 10.24 7.62
C TYR A 580 1.83 11.76 7.54
N ILE A 581 3.00 12.29 7.93
CA ILE A 581 3.29 13.74 7.86
C ILE A 581 3.25 14.21 6.40
N ASP A 582 3.91 13.49 5.49
CA ASP A 582 3.90 13.83 4.07
C ASP A 582 2.48 13.80 3.49
N TYR A 583 1.67 12.79 3.81
CA TYR A 583 0.27 12.72 3.35
C TYR A 583 -0.55 13.97 3.72
N PHE A 584 -0.38 14.52 4.91
CA PHE A 584 -1.08 15.75 5.31
C PHE A 584 -0.43 17.02 4.73
N LEU A 585 0.89 17.11 4.74
CA LEU A 585 1.58 18.37 4.49
C LEU A 585 1.97 18.58 3.02
N ASN A 586 2.33 17.52 2.30
CA ASN A 586 2.97 17.60 0.98
C ASN A 586 2.30 16.68 -0.06
N LYS A 587 2.29 17.09 -1.33
CA LYS A 587 1.93 16.22 -2.47
C LYS A 587 3.12 15.60 -3.22
N SER A 588 4.33 15.69 -2.69
CA SER A 588 5.55 15.20 -3.35
C SER A 588 5.60 13.68 -3.44
N LYS A 589 5.33 12.98 -2.33
CA LYS A 589 5.34 11.52 -2.25
C LYS A 589 4.00 10.90 -2.66
N PHE A 590 2.90 11.47 -2.15
CA PHE A 590 1.57 10.92 -2.31
C PHE A 590 0.68 11.80 -3.18
N ASN A 591 0.10 11.22 -4.22
CA ASN A 591 -0.72 11.96 -5.17
C ASN A 591 -2.10 12.34 -4.60
N ASN A 592 -2.58 11.58 -3.62
CA ASN A 592 -3.80 11.82 -2.84
C ASN A 592 -3.55 12.58 -1.53
N GLY A 593 -2.35 13.15 -1.33
CA GLY A 593 -2.03 13.97 -0.16
C GLY A 593 -2.86 15.27 -0.10
N LEU A 594 -2.98 15.88 1.07
CA LEU A 594 -3.80 17.10 1.26
C LEU A 594 -3.09 18.40 0.88
N ASP A 595 -1.75 18.37 0.78
CA ASP A 595 -0.90 19.51 0.41
C ASP A 595 -1.10 20.75 1.29
N LEU A 596 -1.36 20.54 2.59
CA LEU A 596 -1.71 21.62 3.50
C LEU A 596 -0.59 22.66 3.62
N ARG A 597 0.68 22.26 3.50
CA ARG A 597 1.82 23.18 3.51
C ARG A 597 1.71 24.19 2.38
N ASN A 598 1.54 23.73 1.14
CA ASN A 598 1.42 24.62 -0.03
C ASN A 598 0.14 25.46 0.01
N LYS A 599 -0.95 24.89 0.54
CA LYS A 599 -2.24 25.58 0.69
C LYS A 599 -2.13 26.85 1.55
N TYR A 600 -1.31 26.86 2.59
CA TYR A 600 -1.16 28.00 3.51
C TYR A 600 0.16 28.76 3.38
N SER A 601 1.16 28.24 2.64
CA SER A 601 2.43 28.94 2.39
C SER A 601 2.34 30.04 1.32
N HIS A 602 1.38 29.93 0.40
CA HIS A 602 1.12 30.93 -0.62
C HIS A 602 -0.34 31.37 -0.50
N THR A 603 -0.60 32.66 -0.31
CA THR A 603 -1.96 33.21 -0.19
C THR A 603 -2.72 33.00 -1.51
N GLN A 604 -3.40 31.85 -1.65
CA GLN A 604 -4.26 31.54 -2.79
C GLN A 604 -5.59 32.31 -2.66
N PRO A 605 -6.15 32.84 -3.76
CA PRO A 605 -7.35 33.68 -3.73
C PRO A 605 -8.61 32.99 -3.18
N PHE A 606 -8.68 31.65 -3.20
CA PHE A 606 -9.81 30.85 -2.68
C PHE A 606 -9.72 30.50 -1.18
N ILE A 607 -8.71 30.99 -0.46
CA ILE A 607 -8.53 30.73 0.96
C ILE A 607 -9.55 31.50 1.83
N GLN A 608 -10.44 32.32 1.27
CA GLN A 608 -11.33 33.16 2.09
C GLN A 608 -12.71 32.56 2.40
N GLU A 609 -13.11 31.44 1.79
CA GLU A 609 -14.55 31.10 1.74
C GLU A 609 -15.05 30.07 2.78
N ASP A 610 -14.22 29.54 3.68
CA ASP A 610 -14.72 28.58 4.69
C ASP A 610 -13.90 28.54 6.00
N GLU A 611 -14.38 29.28 7.01
CA GLU A 611 -13.79 29.34 8.35
C GLU A 611 -13.74 27.97 9.04
N GLN A 612 -14.71 27.09 8.77
CA GLN A 612 -14.78 25.74 9.34
C GLN A 612 -13.65 24.87 8.77
N ILE A 613 -13.38 24.95 7.46
CA ILE A 613 -12.24 24.28 6.84
C ILE A 613 -10.92 24.79 7.42
N HIS A 614 -10.77 26.09 7.66
CA HIS A 614 -9.55 26.61 8.30
C HIS A 614 -9.40 26.09 9.72
N HIS A 615 -10.48 26.04 10.50
CA HIS A 615 -10.45 25.50 11.86
C HIS A 615 -10.01 24.03 11.87
N GLN A 616 -10.58 23.19 11.00
CA GLN A 616 -10.17 21.78 10.88
C GLN A 616 -8.70 21.62 10.47
N ASN A 617 -8.22 22.43 9.53
CA ASN A 617 -6.81 22.40 9.11
C ASN A 617 -5.87 22.88 10.22
N TYR A 618 -6.25 23.91 10.98
CA TYR A 618 -5.46 24.38 12.12
C TYR A 618 -5.32 23.29 13.18
N MET A 619 -6.42 22.59 13.50
CA MET A 619 -6.40 21.46 14.42
C MET A 619 -5.55 20.31 13.89
N THR A 620 -5.57 20.06 12.57
CA THR A 620 -4.67 19.09 11.95
C THR A 620 -3.20 19.47 12.12
N PHE A 621 -2.84 20.75 11.94
CA PHE A 621 -1.47 21.24 12.19
C PHE A 621 -1.09 21.11 13.67
N LEU A 622 -1.95 21.53 14.59
CA LEU A 622 -1.71 21.38 16.03
C LEU A 622 -1.50 19.92 16.43
N ARG A 623 -2.27 18.99 15.87
CA ARG A 623 -2.09 17.55 16.12
C ARG A 623 -0.72 17.07 15.69
N ILE A 624 -0.25 17.46 14.50
CA ILE A 624 1.09 17.12 14.02
C ILE A 624 2.16 17.75 14.92
N PHE A 625 1.95 18.99 15.38
CA PHE A 625 2.87 19.67 16.31
C PHE A 625 2.93 18.97 17.68
N VAL A 626 1.79 18.53 18.22
CA VAL A 626 1.74 17.75 19.46
C VAL A 626 2.48 16.42 19.29
N LEU A 627 2.29 15.72 18.17
CA LEU A 627 3.08 14.51 17.87
C LEU A 627 4.57 14.84 17.82
N LEU A 628 4.96 15.95 17.18
CA LEU A 628 6.35 16.41 17.18
C LEU A 628 6.91 16.62 18.60
N VAL A 629 6.16 17.28 19.49
CA VAL A 629 6.55 17.47 20.91
C VAL A 629 6.80 16.11 21.58
N ILE A 630 5.87 15.15 21.40
CA ILE A 630 6.03 13.80 21.96
C ILE A 630 7.27 13.11 21.40
N LYS A 631 7.52 13.20 20.08
CA LYS A 631 8.65 12.53 19.43
C LYS A 631 10.00 13.11 19.86
N ILE A 632 10.10 14.43 20.00
CA ILE A 632 11.32 15.09 20.50
C ILE A 632 11.55 14.71 21.96
N ASN A 633 10.50 14.76 22.78
CA ASN A 633 10.60 14.38 24.19
C ASN A 633 11.08 12.93 24.36
N ASP A 634 10.47 11.99 23.64
CA ASP A 634 10.87 10.59 23.66
C ASP A 634 12.36 10.39 23.29
N ASP A 635 12.84 11.16 22.32
CA ASP A 635 14.23 11.11 21.87
C ASP A 635 15.21 11.55 22.97
N PHE A 636 14.88 12.64 23.67
CA PHE A 636 15.65 13.12 24.81
C PHE A 636 15.63 12.13 25.98
N CYS A 637 14.45 11.60 26.34
CA CYS A 637 14.32 10.59 27.40
C CYS A 637 15.19 9.36 27.12
N ILE A 638 15.16 8.82 25.89
CA ILE A 638 15.98 7.66 25.53
C ILE A 638 17.48 8.00 25.61
N SER A 639 17.88 9.18 25.10
CA SER A 639 19.28 9.62 25.12
C SER A 639 19.83 9.73 26.55
N GLU A 640 19.03 10.27 27.47
CA GLU A 640 19.38 10.35 28.89
C GLU A 640 19.49 8.96 29.52
N GLU A 641 18.50 8.07 29.33
CA GLU A 641 18.52 6.69 29.84
C GLU A 641 19.76 5.92 29.36
N ILE A 642 20.15 6.08 28.09
CA ILE A 642 21.37 5.46 27.54
C ILE A 642 22.61 6.01 28.26
N THR A 643 22.67 7.31 28.45
CA THR A 643 23.79 8.00 29.10
C THR A 643 23.95 7.57 30.56
N GLU A 644 22.84 7.48 31.31
CA GLU A 644 22.84 6.98 32.67
C GLU A 644 23.29 5.53 32.78
N ASN A 645 22.79 4.65 31.90
CA ASN A 645 23.17 3.25 31.88
C ASN A 645 24.65 3.06 31.54
N ARG A 646 25.23 3.91 30.67
CA ARG A 646 26.66 3.91 30.40
C ARG A 646 27.48 4.33 31.62
N LYS A 647 27.05 5.35 32.36
CA LYS A 647 27.71 5.77 33.61
C LYS A 647 27.69 4.65 34.66
N LYS A 648 26.52 4.01 34.88
CA LYS A 648 26.35 2.88 35.81
C LYS A 648 27.17 1.62 35.46
N ALA A 649 27.61 1.47 34.21
CA ALA A 649 28.44 0.35 33.78
C ALA A 649 29.95 0.62 33.90
N LEU A 650 30.34 1.88 34.08
CA LEU A 650 31.73 2.31 34.26
C LEU A 650 32.11 2.42 35.75
N ASP A 651 31.12 2.61 36.62
CA ASP A 651 31.20 2.48 38.08
C ASP A 651 31.07 1.01 38.52
#